data_AF-A0A7V0NR95-F1
#
_entry.id   AF-A0A7V0NR95-F1
#
_cell.length_a   1.000
_cell.length_b   1.000
_cell.length_c   1.000
_cell.angle_alpha   90.00
_cell.angle_beta   90.00
_cell.angle_gamma   90.00
#
_symmetry.space_group_name_H-M   'P 1'
#
loop_
_entity.id
_entity.type
_entity.pdbx_description
1 polymer ?
#
loop_
_entity_poly.entity_id
_entity_poly.type
_entity_poly.pdbx_seq_one_letter_code
_entity_poly.pdbx_strand_id
1 'polypeptide(L)'
;MRIPIATYRLQFSPGFGFRQALEIVRYLNELGISDIYASPVFKAKEGSPHGYDVVDMNLLNPDLGSEGDFEELAGELKKYGMGWVQDIVPNHMAFDGENTMLMDVLENGPHSEYFDFFDIEWSHFYESLSERLLAPFLGRHYSESLDAREIALRYGDNGFYINYYSLNLPLKIESYVRVMTHRLQVLRQKLGDDHPDLIKFLGVLYSLKNLPESREERLGRYSQIQFIKRILWELYNNNDDIKEFINENIGIFNGDQGSEADLTLLDSLLSEQLFRLSFWKVATEELNYRRFFNINGLISLRMEDERVFNGTHSFISNLVRNKKVTGLRIDHIDGLYDPTGYLRRLRDKTGEIYIVVEKILAFNEELPSLWAVQGTTGYDFLNYVNGIFCDEKNGREFNKLYYSFTGFKTSYEAMLYEKKKLVIEKDMTGDIDNLAHLLKRISGRNRYGNDMTLYGLKKAIIEVLAYFPVYRTYTSCNVFDETGRLYITDAIKKAREANPALLYEFSFLELFLLLEFGDYLSEEEKKEWTHFVMRFQQLTGPLMAKGFEDTMLYVYNRLISLNDVGGSPDKFGISAAEFHDFNIKRAHTQPHSMNATSTHDTKRGEDVRARINVLSEIPEFWESSLRKWSKLNRRKKKAVKGTAIPDKNDEYFLYQTLIGAMPFKSEEFGNFRARLKEYIIKAVREAKVHTAWLKPDTDYEEIFLAFIEKILDTSDKNQFLREFITFQKMISYYGIFNSLSQCLIRITSPGFPDFYQGSEFWDLSLVDPDNRRPVDFPLRVWLLNEMKSREADDISGLIRDLLSTMEDGRIKLFLIYKTLAERQIHRNLFEKGDYVPIETRGKYKDSIIAFAREQKPLWAITVAPRFLTGVVREGQYPLGTEVWDDTHIILPAGAPCVWNNAITGETLKSSQVLSVGEALKSFPCALLVSEIKAEG
;
A
#
# COMPACT_ATOMS: atom_id res chain seq x y z
N MET A 1 -6.99 -18.23 -20.05
CA MET A 1 -6.40 -17.14 -19.27
C MET A 1 -5.43 -16.33 -20.12
N ARG A 2 -5.42 -14.99 -20.02
CA ARG A 2 -4.43 -14.10 -20.66
C ARG A 2 -3.33 -13.79 -19.63
N ILE A 3 -2.08 -14.13 -19.92
CA ILE A 3 -0.93 -13.72 -19.09
C ILE A 3 -0.32 -12.43 -19.67
N PRO A 4 -0.15 -11.37 -18.86
CA PRO A 4 0.55 -10.17 -19.27
C PRO A 4 2.02 -10.44 -19.66
N ILE A 5 2.51 -9.70 -20.66
CA ILE A 5 3.93 -9.67 -21.04
C ILE A 5 4.66 -8.57 -20.27
N ALA A 6 3.99 -7.43 -20.06
CA ALA A 6 4.43 -6.29 -19.26
C ALA A 6 3.19 -5.48 -18.83
N THR A 7 3.18 -5.01 -17.58
CA THR A 7 2.10 -4.18 -17.05
C THR A 7 2.55 -2.74 -16.84
N TYR A 8 1.61 -1.80 -17.00
CA TYR A 8 1.83 -0.39 -16.70
C TYR A 8 0.79 0.12 -15.71
N ARG A 9 1.21 0.44 -14.48
CA ARG A 9 0.33 0.89 -13.40
C ARG A 9 -0.10 2.34 -13.63
N LEU A 10 -1.41 2.54 -13.82
CA LEU A 10 -2.06 3.85 -13.95
C LEU A 10 -2.80 4.19 -12.64
N GLN A 11 -2.53 5.39 -12.11
CA GLN A 11 -3.23 5.98 -10.98
C GLN A 11 -4.37 6.85 -11.50
N PHE A 12 -5.56 6.28 -11.54
CA PHE A 12 -6.78 7.03 -11.85
C PHE A 12 -7.11 7.99 -10.71
N SER A 13 -7.42 9.23 -11.06
CA SER A 13 -7.83 10.30 -10.16
C SER A 13 -8.71 11.29 -10.93
N PRO A 14 -9.37 12.26 -10.25
CA PRO A 14 -10.13 13.30 -10.96
C PRO A 14 -9.28 14.08 -11.99
N GLY A 15 -7.96 14.18 -11.78
CA GLY A 15 -7.02 14.83 -12.70
C GLY A 15 -6.50 13.95 -13.84
N PHE A 16 -6.72 12.64 -13.77
CA PHE A 16 -6.31 11.66 -14.79
C PHE A 16 -7.35 10.53 -14.85
N GLY A 17 -8.43 10.76 -15.61
CA GLY A 17 -9.55 9.85 -15.77
C GLY A 17 -9.46 8.97 -17.03
N PHE A 18 -10.58 8.35 -17.41
CA PHE A 18 -10.65 7.43 -18.55
C PHE A 18 -10.28 8.09 -19.89
N ARG A 19 -10.62 9.38 -20.08
CA ARG A 19 -10.26 10.12 -21.30
C ARG A 19 -8.76 10.35 -21.42
N GLN A 20 -8.10 10.76 -20.34
CA GLN A 20 -6.64 10.95 -20.37
C GLN A 20 -5.92 9.61 -20.56
N ALA A 21 -6.42 8.53 -19.96
CA ALA A 21 -5.89 7.19 -20.20
C ALA A 21 -6.08 6.73 -21.66
N LEU A 22 -7.21 7.07 -22.30
CA LEU A 22 -7.48 6.76 -23.70
C LEU A 22 -6.43 7.36 -24.63
N GLU A 23 -6.01 8.60 -24.38
CA GLU A 23 -5.02 9.32 -25.20
C GLU A 23 -3.64 8.64 -25.23
N ILE A 24 -3.30 7.86 -24.19
CA ILE A 24 -1.97 7.24 -24.06
C ILE A 24 -1.94 5.76 -24.45
N VAL A 25 -3.08 5.12 -24.75
CA VAL A 25 -3.14 3.68 -25.09
C VAL A 25 -2.17 3.33 -26.21
N ARG A 26 -2.17 4.12 -27.29
CA ARG A 26 -1.25 3.92 -28.41
C ARG A 26 0.21 4.00 -27.98
N TYR A 27 0.56 4.98 -27.16
CA TYR A 27 1.92 5.14 -26.64
C TYR A 27 2.35 3.91 -25.82
N LEU A 28 1.50 3.44 -24.91
CA LEU A 28 1.80 2.26 -24.10
C LEU A 28 2.00 1.00 -24.96
N ASN A 29 1.14 0.79 -25.96
CA ASN A 29 1.32 -0.30 -26.91
C ASN A 29 2.64 -0.18 -27.68
N GLU A 30 2.96 1.01 -28.20
CA GLU A 30 4.21 1.26 -28.93
C GLU A 30 5.47 1.15 -28.06
N LEU A 31 5.38 1.40 -26.76
CA LEU A 31 6.44 1.17 -25.78
C LEU A 31 6.67 -0.33 -25.51
N GLY A 32 5.67 -1.17 -25.77
CA GLY A 32 5.73 -2.62 -25.56
C GLY A 32 4.91 -3.13 -24.37
N ILE A 33 4.07 -2.29 -23.76
CA ILE A 33 3.15 -2.67 -22.69
C ILE A 33 2.03 -3.52 -23.26
N SER A 34 1.73 -4.66 -22.63
CA SER A 34 0.64 -5.54 -23.06
C SER A 34 -0.64 -5.28 -22.31
N ASP A 35 -0.58 -4.85 -21.05
CA ASP A 35 -1.75 -4.72 -20.19
C ASP A 35 -1.62 -3.46 -19.33
N ILE A 36 -2.69 -2.67 -19.24
CA ILE A 36 -2.76 -1.63 -18.21
C ILE A 36 -3.05 -2.29 -16.88
N TYR A 37 -2.41 -1.81 -15.82
CA TYR A 37 -2.73 -2.15 -14.44
C TYR A 37 -3.41 -0.94 -13.82
N ALA A 38 -4.74 -0.98 -13.71
CA ALA A 38 -5.53 0.15 -13.25
C ALA A 38 -5.64 0.16 -11.72
N SER A 39 -5.48 1.34 -11.10
CA SER A 39 -5.95 1.58 -9.72
C SER A 39 -7.47 1.33 -9.61
N PRO A 40 -8.04 1.27 -8.38
CA PRO A 40 -9.47 1.07 -8.21
C PRO A 40 -10.31 2.09 -8.99
N VAL A 41 -11.33 1.60 -9.71
CA VAL A 41 -12.24 2.43 -10.55
C VAL A 41 -13.66 2.49 -10.00
N PHE A 42 -13.89 1.89 -8.82
CA PHE A 42 -15.19 1.85 -8.17
C PHE A 42 -15.50 3.19 -7.52
N LYS A 43 -16.79 3.50 -7.34
CA LYS A 43 -17.22 4.73 -6.67
C LYS A 43 -16.56 4.82 -5.29
N ALA A 44 -15.65 5.78 -5.16
CA ALA A 44 -14.99 6.15 -3.92
C ALA A 44 -15.57 7.46 -3.42
N LYS A 45 -15.09 7.95 -2.28
CA LYS A 45 -15.41 9.28 -1.79
C LYS A 45 -15.17 10.33 -2.88
N GLU A 46 -16.05 11.32 -2.96
CA GLU A 46 -15.91 12.43 -3.90
C GLU A 46 -14.51 13.08 -3.77
N GLY A 47 -13.82 13.23 -4.91
CA GLY A 47 -12.49 13.82 -4.97
C GLY A 47 -11.35 12.91 -4.48
N SER A 48 -11.60 11.62 -4.22
CA SER A 48 -10.56 10.67 -3.82
C SER A 48 -9.42 10.63 -4.83
N PRO A 49 -8.15 10.84 -4.40
CA PRO A 49 -7.01 10.83 -5.30
C PRO A 49 -6.48 9.41 -5.60
N HIS A 50 -7.08 8.36 -5.02
CA HIS A 50 -6.56 6.99 -5.11
C HIS A 50 -7.61 5.88 -5.26
N GLY A 51 -8.86 6.10 -4.84
CA GLY A 51 -9.98 5.15 -5.05
C GLY A 51 -10.05 3.94 -4.09
N TYR A 52 -9.22 3.90 -3.05
CA TYR A 52 -9.21 2.81 -2.04
C TYR A 52 -10.28 2.99 -0.94
N ASP A 53 -10.75 4.21 -0.76
CA ASP A 53 -11.86 4.61 0.11
C ASP A 53 -13.20 4.43 -0.63
N VAL A 54 -13.49 3.19 -1.03
CA VAL A 54 -14.67 2.81 -1.81
C VAL A 54 -15.95 3.00 -0.98
N VAL A 55 -16.95 3.68 -1.57
CA VAL A 55 -18.29 3.85 -1.00
C VAL A 55 -19.34 2.97 -1.69
N ASP A 56 -19.09 2.54 -2.93
CA ASP A 56 -19.89 1.53 -3.63
C ASP A 56 -19.06 0.73 -4.65
N MET A 57 -18.91 -0.58 -4.43
CA MET A 57 -18.17 -1.49 -5.30
C MET A 57 -18.92 -1.88 -6.58
N ASN A 58 -20.20 -1.53 -6.69
CA ASN A 58 -21.05 -1.89 -7.82
C ASN A 58 -21.23 -0.79 -8.86
N LEU A 59 -20.59 0.37 -8.65
CA LEU A 59 -20.66 1.52 -9.54
C LEU A 59 -19.26 1.96 -9.96
N LEU A 60 -19.13 2.45 -11.20
CA LEU A 60 -17.95 3.18 -11.61
C LEU A 60 -17.88 4.52 -10.88
N ASN A 61 -16.66 4.98 -10.59
CA ASN A 61 -16.46 6.30 -10.02
C ASN A 61 -16.77 7.39 -11.06
N PRO A 62 -17.79 8.24 -10.84
CA PRO A 62 -18.13 9.31 -11.77
C PRO A 62 -17.01 10.35 -11.93
N ASP A 63 -16.13 10.51 -10.92
CA ASP A 63 -15.00 11.44 -10.97
C ASP A 63 -13.93 11.03 -11.98
N LEU A 64 -13.90 9.76 -12.38
CA LEU A 64 -12.96 9.24 -13.37
C LEU A 64 -13.47 9.39 -14.82
N GLY A 65 -14.75 9.73 -15.00
CA GLY A 65 -15.41 9.85 -16.29
C GLY A 65 -16.73 9.09 -16.36
N SER A 66 -17.44 9.27 -17.47
CA SER A 66 -18.71 8.58 -17.71
C SER A 66 -18.53 7.10 -18.05
N GLU A 67 -19.59 6.30 -17.94
CA GLU A 67 -19.59 4.92 -18.45
C GLU A 67 -19.19 4.84 -19.94
N GLY A 68 -19.58 5.84 -20.73
CA GLY A 68 -19.17 5.95 -22.13
C GLY A 68 -17.66 6.11 -22.30
N ASP A 69 -17.01 6.93 -21.46
CA ASP A 69 -15.56 7.11 -21.50
C ASP A 69 -14.82 5.81 -21.10
N PHE A 70 -15.35 5.06 -20.12
CA PHE A 70 -14.84 3.73 -19.75
C PHE A 70 -14.98 2.72 -20.90
N GLU A 71 -16.14 2.69 -21.55
CA GLU A 71 -16.41 1.81 -22.69
C GLU A 71 -15.50 2.11 -23.89
N GLU A 72 -15.24 3.40 -24.17
CA GLU A 72 -14.30 3.84 -25.20
C GLU A 72 -12.87 3.40 -24.90
N LEU A 73 -12.39 3.63 -23.66
CA LEU A 73 -11.06 3.18 -23.22
C LEU A 73 -10.90 1.65 -23.35
N ALA A 74 -11.86 0.88 -22.85
CA ALA A 74 -11.85 -0.56 -22.96
C ALA A 74 -11.91 -1.03 -24.43
N GLY A 75 -12.64 -0.31 -25.27
CA GLY A 75 -12.69 -0.53 -26.71
C GLY A 75 -11.34 -0.29 -27.39
N GLU A 76 -10.65 0.78 -27.03
CA GLU A 76 -9.35 1.14 -27.59
C GLU A 76 -8.25 0.14 -27.20
N LEU A 77 -8.19 -0.26 -25.92
CA LEU A 77 -7.29 -1.33 -25.45
C LEU A 77 -7.49 -2.60 -26.28
N LYS A 78 -8.74 -2.98 -26.54
CA LYS A 78 -9.07 -4.15 -27.37
C LYS A 78 -8.60 -4.00 -28.82
N LYS A 79 -8.64 -2.80 -29.42
CA LYS A 79 -8.12 -2.56 -30.79
C LYS A 79 -6.62 -2.85 -30.89
N TYR A 80 -5.86 -2.52 -29.85
CA TYR A 80 -4.43 -2.81 -29.76
C TYR A 80 -4.12 -4.22 -29.21
N GLY A 81 -5.14 -5.03 -28.89
CA GLY A 81 -4.94 -6.34 -28.25
C GLY A 81 -4.34 -6.26 -26.84
N MET A 82 -4.46 -5.10 -26.19
CA MET A 82 -4.04 -4.88 -24.82
C MET A 82 -5.09 -5.42 -23.83
N GLY A 83 -4.63 -5.84 -22.65
CA GLY A 83 -5.50 -6.25 -21.56
C GLY A 83 -5.58 -5.22 -20.43
N TRP A 84 -6.37 -5.56 -19.41
CA TRP A 84 -6.67 -4.72 -18.27
C TRP A 84 -6.60 -5.57 -16.99
N VAL A 85 -5.63 -5.28 -16.12
CA VAL A 85 -5.55 -5.83 -14.76
C VAL A 85 -6.17 -4.82 -13.80
N GLN A 86 -7.34 -5.15 -13.23
CA GLN A 86 -8.07 -4.26 -12.35
C GLN A 86 -7.71 -4.50 -10.89
N ASP A 87 -7.31 -3.45 -10.19
CA ASP A 87 -7.18 -3.44 -8.74
C ASP A 87 -8.54 -3.44 -8.04
N ILE A 88 -8.74 -4.35 -7.08
CA ILE A 88 -9.97 -4.46 -6.30
C ILE A 88 -9.69 -4.47 -4.79
N VAL A 89 -10.63 -3.92 -4.02
CA VAL A 89 -10.46 -3.62 -2.58
C VAL A 89 -11.44 -4.44 -1.73
N PRO A 90 -11.24 -5.75 -1.55
CA PRO A 90 -12.24 -6.61 -0.90
C PRO A 90 -12.27 -6.45 0.63
N ASN A 91 -11.21 -5.94 1.26
CA ASN A 91 -11.11 -5.95 2.72
C ASN A 91 -12.02 -4.92 3.39
N HIS A 92 -12.26 -3.77 2.76
CA HIS A 92 -12.82 -2.60 3.45
C HIS A 92 -13.56 -1.63 2.53
N MET A 93 -14.33 -0.74 3.14
CA MET A 93 -15.02 0.40 2.51
C MET A 93 -14.82 1.66 3.35
N ALA A 94 -15.12 2.82 2.79
CA ALA A 94 -15.11 4.08 3.53
C ALA A 94 -16.23 4.12 4.59
N PHE A 95 -15.87 4.55 5.80
CA PHE A 95 -16.83 5.00 6.81
C PHE A 95 -17.20 6.45 6.48
N ASP A 96 -18.17 6.61 5.58
CA ASP A 96 -18.56 7.92 5.06
C ASP A 96 -20.07 7.96 4.77
N GLY A 97 -20.66 9.16 4.76
CA GLY A 97 -22.09 9.36 4.49
C GLY A 97 -22.49 8.95 3.07
N GLU A 98 -21.54 8.87 2.14
CA GLU A 98 -21.76 8.35 0.79
C GLU A 98 -21.86 6.81 0.72
N ASN A 99 -21.42 6.10 1.77
CA ASN A 99 -21.53 4.64 1.84
C ASN A 99 -22.96 4.24 2.24
N THR A 100 -23.80 4.04 1.23
CA THR A 100 -25.23 3.73 1.40
C THR A 100 -25.48 2.43 2.17
N MET A 101 -24.59 1.43 2.06
CA MET A 101 -24.69 0.19 2.82
C MET A 101 -24.50 0.45 4.31
N LEU A 102 -23.48 1.23 4.69
CA LEU A 102 -23.24 1.60 6.08
C LEU A 102 -24.35 2.52 6.62
N MET A 103 -24.80 3.48 5.82
CA MET A 103 -25.89 4.38 6.22
C MET A 103 -27.20 3.61 6.46
N ASP A 104 -27.51 2.59 5.66
CA ASP A 104 -28.66 1.72 5.92
C ASP A 104 -28.51 0.94 7.23
N VAL A 105 -27.31 0.46 7.58
CA VAL A 105 -27.04 -0.16 8.89
C VAL A 105 -27.30 0.82 10.03
N LEU A 106 -26.88 2.07 9.90
CA LEU A 106 -27.06 3.10 10.94
C LEU A 106 -28.51 3.60 11.06
N GLU A 107 -29.32 3.48 10.01
CA GLU A 107 -30.74 3.82 10.05
C GLU A 107 -31.63 2.65 10.54
N ASN A 108 -31.34 1.42 10.09
CA ASN A 108 -32.22 0.26 10.26
C ASN A 108 -31.70 -0.81 11.23
N GLY A 109 -30.43 -0.75 11.64
CA GLY A 109 -29.84 -1.66 12.61
C GLY A 109 -30.03 -3.13 12.23
N PRO A 110 -30.46 -4.01 13.16
CA PRO A 110 -30.65 -5.45 12.90
C PRO A 110 -31.61 -5.81 11.77
N HIS A 111 -32.41 -4.86 11.28
CA HIS A 111 -33.33 -5.03 10.15
C HIS A 111 -32.68 -4.74 8.80
N SER A 112 -31.52 -4.07 8.78
CA SER A 112 -30.73 -3.80 7.56
C SER A 112 -30.36 -5.11 6.84
N GLU A 113 -30.39 -5.10 5.51
CA GLU A 113 -29.83 -6.20 4.71
C GLU A 113 -28.29 -6.30 4.82
N TYR A 114 -27.65 -5.18 5.17
CA TYR A 114 -26.20 -5.03 5.31
C TYR A 114 -25.70 -5.17 6.75
N PHE A 115 -26.58 -5.53 7.71
CA PHE A 115 -26.22 -5.59 9.14
C PHE A 115 -24.98 -6.45 9.42
N ASP A 116 -24.85 -7.57 8.70
CA ASP A 116 -23.71 -8.50 8.82
C ASP A 116 -22.60 -8.26 7.78
N PHE A 117 -22.67 -7.20 6.96
CA PHE A 117 -21.67 -6.94 5.91
C PHE A 117 -20.35 -6.44 6.48
N PHE A 118 -20.42 -5.60 7.51
CA PHE A 118 -19.27 -5.01 8.16
C PHE A 118 -18.85 -5.84 9.39
N ASP A 119 -17.56 -5.81 9.68
CA ASP A 119 -16.96 -6.48 10.83
C ASP A 119 -17.13 -5.63 12.09
N ILE A 120 -18.33 -5.66 12.66
CA ILE A 120 -18.75 -4.88 13.84
C ILE A 120 -19.00 -5.85 15.02
N GLU A 121 -18.41 -5.56 16.17
CA GLU A 121 -18.70 -6.20 17.44
C GLU A 121 -19.89 -5.49 18.10
N TRP A 122 -21.09 -5.95 17.77
CA TRP A 122 -22.35 -5.42 18.31
C TRP A 122 -22.55 -5.75 19.80
N SER A 123 -21.93 -6.83 20.30
CA SER A 123 -22.00 -7.27 21.70
C SER A 123 -20.70 -6.91 22.43
N HIS A 124 -20.33 -5.63 22.39
CA HIS A 124 -19.11 -5.12 23.01
C HIS A 124 -19.17 -5.18 24.54
N PHE A 125 -18.04 -5.42 25.21
CA PHE A 125 -17.96 -5.47 26.68
C PHE A 125 -18.11 -4.09 27.35
N TYR A 126 -18.04 -3.01 26.58
CA TYR A 126 -18.42 -1.66 27.03
C TYR A 126 -19.91 -1.46 26.77
N GLU A 127 -20.69 -1.30 27.82
CA GLU A 127 -22.14 -1.14 27.74
C GLU A 127 -22.56 0.04 26.84
N SER A 128 -21.78 1.13 26.84
CA SER A 128 -22.00 2.30 25.98
C SER A 128 -21.86 2.04 24.48
N LEU A 129 -21.31 0.89 24.09
CA LEU A 129 -21.15 0.45 22.70
C LEU A 129 -21.98 -0.79 22.36
N SER A 130 -22.71 -1.34 23.34
CA SER A 130 -23.66 -2.42 23.06
C SER A 130 -24.73 -1.91 22.09
N GLU A 131 -24.94 -2.65 21.00
CA GLU A 131 -25.89 -2.33 19.92
C GLU A 131 -25.61 -1.01 19.17
N ARG A 132 -24.41 -0.42 19.30
CA ARG A 132 -24.03 0.83 18.63
C ARG A 132 -22.68 0.74 17.98
N LEU A 133 -22.51 1.39 16.83
CA LEU A 133 -21.22 1.55 16.16
C LEU A 133 -20.49 2.80 16.67
N LEU A 134 -19.22 2.70 17.08
CA LEU A 134 -18.43 3.89 17.37
C LEU A 134 -18.20 4.71 16.09
N ALA A 135 -18.44 6.02 16.16
CA ALA A 135 -18.15 6.99 15.11
C ALA A 135 -17.12 8.03 15.61
N PRO A 136 -15.82 7.68 15.61
CA PRO A 136 -14.77 8.47 16.26
C PRO A 136 -14.21 9.56 15.33
N PHE A 137 -15.04 10.56 15.03
CA PHE A 137 -14.72 11.62 14.05
C PHE A 137 -14.74 13.03 14.64
N LEU A 138 -15.15 13.20 15.90
CA LEU A 138 -15.16 14.53 16.51
C LEU A 138 -13.73 15.02 16.69
N GLY A 139 -13.49 16.30 16.36
CA GLY A 139 -12.20 16.97 16.53
C GLY A 139 -11.85 17.33 17.98
N ARG A 140 -12.84 17.31 18.87
CA ARG A 140 -12.73 17.59 20.31
C ARG A 140 -13.65 16.69 21.12
N HIS A 141 -13.72 16.89 22.44
CA HIS A 141 -14.59 16.09 23.32
C HIS A 141 -16.06 16.24 22.92
N TYR A 142 -16.84 15.17 23.11
CA TYR A 142 -18.26 15.11 22.72
C TYR A 142 -19.07 16.29 23.27
N SER A 143 -18.96 16.57 24.57
CA SER A 143 -19.66 17.68 25.22
C SER A 143 -19.25 19.02 24.60
N GLU A 144 -17.96 19.25 24.37
CA GLU A 144 -17.48 20.49 23.75
C GLU A 144 -17.98 20.67 22.32
N SER A 145 -18.05 19.59 21.53
CA SER A 145 -18.62 19.65 20.16
C SER A 145 -20.13 19.89 20.18
N LEU A 146 -20.84 19.34 21.16
CA LEU A 146 -22.28 19.57 21.35
C LEU A 146 -22.56 21.02 21.79
N ASP A 147 -21.83 21.51 22.80
CA ASP A 147 -21.94 22.89 23.32
C ASP A 147 -21.57 23.94 22.25
N ALA A 148 -20.59 23.61 21.40
CA ALA A 148 -20.20 24.44 20.26
C ALA A 148 -21.20 24.38 19.09
N ARG A 149 -22.25 23.55 19.18
CA ARG A 149 -23.24 23.30 18.10
C ARG A 149 -22.60 22.84 16.78
N GLU A 150 -21.46 22.15 16.87
CA GLU A 150 -20.83 21.52 15.70
C GLU A 150 -21.60 20.26 15.27
N ILE A 151 -22.30 19.64 16.23
CA ILE A 151 -23.22 18.52 16.00
C ILE A 151 -24.62 19.09 15.84
N ALA A 152 -25.25 18.86 14.69
CA ALA A 152 -26.58 19.41 14.40
C ALA A 152 -27.51 18.37 13.80
N LEU A 153 -28.74 18.31 14.30
CA LEU A 153 -29.85 17.65 13.65
C LEU A 153 -30.26 18.45 12.40
N ARG A 154 -30.45 17.75 11.28
CA ARG A 154 -30.89 18.30 10.00
C ARG A 154 -31.96 17.39 9.39
N TYR A 155 -32.73 17.94 8.44
CA TYR A 155 -33.75 17.22 7.69
C TYR A 155 -33.62 17.52 6.20
N GLY A 156 -33.62 16.47 5.38
CA GLY A 156 -33.55 16.55 3.92
C GLY A 156 -34.50 15.57 3.25
N ASP A 157 -34.35 15.41 1.94
CA ASP A 157 -35.13 14.48 1.11
C ASP A 157 -34.98 13.01 1.53
N ASN A 158 -33.80 12.65 2.03
CA ASN A 158 -33.50 11.32 2.58
C ASN A 158 -33.90 11.16 4.07
N GLY A 159 -34.48 12.20 4.68
CA GLY A 159 -34.99 12.20 6.05
C GLY A 159 -34.09 12.95 7.05
N PHE A 160 -34.19 12.59 8.34
CA PHE A 160 -33.39 13.21 9.39
C PHE A 160 -31.99 12.60 9.47
N TYR A 161 -31.00 13.45 9.74
CA TYR A 161 -29.63 13.04 9.94
C TYR A 161 -28.93 13.95 10.95
N ILE A 162 -27.89 13.41 11.60
CA ILE A 162 -26.93 14.17 12.37
C ILE A 162 -25.80 14.59 11.45
N ASN A 163 -25.54 15.90 11.41
CA ASN A 163 -24.46 16.51 10.66
C ASN A 163 -23.32 16.90 11.60
N TYR A 164 -22.09 16.59 11.21
CA TYR A 164 -20.85 17.09 11.80
C TYR A 164 -19.86 17.41 10.68
N TYR A 165 -19.75 18.69 10.30
CA TYR A 165 -19.03 19.14 9.11
C TYR A 165 -19.48 18.37 7.84
N SER A 166 -18.59 17.59 7.22
CA SER A 166 -18.90 16.78 6.04
C SER A 166 -19.57 15.44 6.37
N LEU A 167 -19.53 14.99 7.64
CA LEU A 167 -20.10 13.71 8.04
C LEU A 167 -21.61 13.86 8.24
N ASN A 168 -22.38 13.01 7.55
CA ASN A 168 -23.82 12.92 7.68
C ASN A 168 -24.19 11.49 8.08
N LEU A 169 -24.80 11.32 9.26
CA LEU A 169 -25.24 10.02 9.78
C LEU A 169 -26.77 10.02 9.91
N PRO A 170 -27.50 9.08 9.28
CA PRO A 170 -28.96 9.06 9.35
C PRO A 170 -29.41 8.78 10.78
N LEU A 171 -30.56 9.34 11.17
CA LEU A 171 -31.20 8.92 12.41
C LEU A 171 -31.72 7.49 12.27
N LYS A 172 -31.71 6.75 13.36
CA LYS A 172 -32.50 5.52 13.51
C LYS A 172 -33.95 5.84 13.17
N ILE A 173 -34.57 5.09 12.25
CA ILE A 173 -35.88 5.46 11.68
C ILE A 173 -36.99 5.60 12.75
N GLU A 174 -36.98 4.77 13.80
CA GLU A 174 -37.94 4.87 14.89
C GLU A 174 -37.80 6.17 15.69
N SER A 175 -36.59 6.74 15.77
CA SER A 175 -36.33 7.97 16.50
C SER A 175 -36.93 9.23 15.85
N TYR A 176 -37.40 9.13 14.60
CA TYR A 176 -38.14 10.21 13.93
C TYR A 176 -39.37 10.64 14.73
N VAL A 177 -40.03 9.68 15.39
CA VAL A 177 -41.19 9.93 16.24
C VAL A 177 -40.85 10.95 17.33
N ARG A 178 -39.64 10.90 17.89
CA ARG A 178 -39.21 11.78 18.98
C ARG A 178 -39.15 13.24 18.54
N VAL A 179 -38.57 13.51 17.37
CA VAL A 179 -38.48 14.86 16.80
C VAL A 179 -39.86 15.34 16.32
N MET A 180 -40.61 14.47 15.64
CA MET A 180 -41.88 14.83 15.00
C MET A 180 -43.06 14.97 15.97
N THR A 181 -43.00 14.34 17.15
CA THR A 181 -44.04 14.47 18.18
C THR A 181 -43.73 15.55 19.22
N HIS A 182 -42.51 16.08 19.24
CA HIS A 182 -42.17 17.20 20.11
C HIS A 182 -43.08 18.39 19.79
N ARG A 183 -43.72 18.96 20.81
CA ARG A 183 -44.71 20.05 20.66
C ARG A 183 -45.87 19.76 19.68
N LEU A 184 -46.23 18.50 19.42
CA LEU A 184 -47.28 18.14 18.45
C LEU A 184 -48.62 18.88 18.67
N GLN A 185 -48.94 19.23 19.92
CA GLN A 185 -50.12 20.01 20.28
C GLN A 185 -50.15 21.40 19.61
N VAL A 186 -49.00 22.02 19.38
CA VAL A 186 -48.88 23.30 18.67
C VAL A 186 -49.33 23.16 17.23
N LEU A 187 -48.86 22.12 16.53
CA LEU A 187 -49.27 21.84 15.15
C LEU A 187 -50.78 21.54 15.06
N ARG A 188 -51.31 20.74 16.00
CA ARG A 188 -52.74 20.43 16.08
C ARG A 188 -53.60 21.67 16.28
N GLN A 189 -53.18 22.60 17.14
CA GLN A 189 -53.87 23.86 17.35
C GLN A 189 -53.83 24.78 16.13
N LYS A 190 -52.70 24.78 15.40
CA LYS A 190 -52.50 25.64 14.24
C LYS A 190 -53.32 25.20 13.02
N LEU A 191 -53.33 23.90 12.71
CA LEU A 191 -54.04 23.33 11.56
C LEU A 191 -55.50 22.95 11.85
N GLY A 192 -55.82 22.58 13.09
CA GLY A 192 -57.09 21.95 13.46
C GLY A 192 -57.12 20.45 13.20
N ASP A 193 -57.80 19.69 14.07
CA ASP A 193 -57.76 18.22 14.08
C ASP A 193 -58.26 17.54 12.79
N ASP A 194 -59.13 18.20 12.02
CA ASP A 194 -59.71 17.68 10.77
C ASP A 194 -58.89 18.05 9.51
N HIS A 195 -57.76 18.76 9.65
CA HIS A 195 -56.96 19.18 8.50
C HIS A 195 -56.37 17.96 7.75
N PRO A 196 -56.55 17.82 6.42
CA PRO A 196 -56.11 16.65 5.66
C PRO A 196 -54.62 16.33 5.83
N ASP A 197 -53.76 17.34 5.79
CA ASP A 197 -52.31 17.15 5.95
C ASP A 197 -51.91 16.80 7.39
N LEU A 198 -52.67 17.23 8.40
CA LEU A 198 -52.45 16.81 9.78
C LEU A 198 -52.84 15.33 9.94
N ILE A 199 -53.95 14.89 9.35
CA ILE A 199 -54.37 13.48 9.33
C ILE A 199 -53.30 12.62 8.64
N LYS A 200 -52.77 13.05 7.48
CA LYS A 200 -51.65 12.37 6.81
C LYS A 200 -50.42 12.30 7.72
N PHE A 201 -50.04 13.41 8.36
CA PHE A 201 -48.90 13.47 9.29
C PHE A 201 -49.06 12.49 10.46
N LEU A 202 -50.24 12.47 11.10
CA LEU A 202 -50.56 11.52 12.17
C LEU A 202 -50.57 10.07 11.68
N GLY A 203 -51.06 9.81 10.47
CA GLY A 203 -51.01 8.49 9.84
C GLY A 203 -49.59 8.00 9.59
N VAL A 204 -48.68 8.90 9.21
CA VAL A 204 -47.25 8.60 9.12
C VAL A 204 -46.66 8.29 10.49
N LEU A 205 -46.96 9.09 11.52
CA LEU A 205 -46.48 8.82 12.89
C LEU A 205 -46.97 7.48 13.42
N TYR A 206 -48.22 7.10 13.12
CA TYR A 206 -48.74 5.78 13.44
C TYR A 206 -47.98 4.68 12.68
N SER A 207 -47.69 4.90 11.40
CA SER A 207 -46.93 3.95 10.58
C SER A 207 -45.49 3.76 11.08
N LEU A 208 -44.83 4.84 11.52
CA LEU A 208 -43.49 4.79 12.13
C LEU A 208 -43.46 3.98 13.43
N LYS A 209 -44.50 4.11 14.27
CA LYS A 209 -44.62 3.35 15.54
C LYS A 209 -44.94 1.87 15.34
N ASN A 210 -45.46 1.50 14.18
CA ASN A 210 -45.88 0.14 13.85
C ASN A 210 -45.12 -0.39 12.62
N LEU A 211 -43.82 -0.06 12.52
CA LEU A 211 -42.96 -0.67 11.51
C LEU A 211 -42.82 -2.17 11.79
N PRO A 212 -42.77 -3.03 10.76
CA PRO A 212 -42.52 -4.44 10.93
C PRO A 212 -41.23 -4.70 11.70
N GLU A 213 -41.30 -5.58 12.70
CA GLU A 213 -40.16 -5.95 13.55
C GLU A 213 -39.48 -7.26 13.08
N SER A 214 -40.15 -8.07 12.26
CA SER A 214 -39.58 -9.34 11.80
C SER A 214 -38.60 -9.13 10.64
N ARG A 215 -37.49 -9.91 10.61
CA ARG A 215 -36.55 -9.91 9.48
C ARG A 215 -37.17 -10.46 8.19
N GLU A 216 -38.20 -11.30 8.30
CA GLU A 216 -38.90 -11.91 7.15
C GLU A 216 -39.76 -10.88 6.39
N GLU A 217 -40.19 -9.81 7.06
CA GLU A 217 -40.97 -8.70 6.49
C GLU A 217 -40.09 -7.54 6.00
N ARG A 218 -38.77 -7.73 5.84
CA ARG A 218 -37.80 -6.67 5.50
C ARG A 218 -38.21 -5.85 4.26
N LEU A 219 -38.65 -6.50 3.19
CA LEU A 219 -39.09 -5.80 1.97
C LEU A 219 -40.32 -4.91 2.22
N GLY A 220 -41.25 -5.39 3.04
CA GLY A 220 -42.41 -4.61 3.49
C GLY A 220 -41.99 -3.42 4.34
N ARG A 221 -41.04 -3.62 5.27
CA ARG A 221 -40.46 -2.56 6.10
C ARG A 221 -39.80 -1.48 5.25
N TYR A 222 -38.92 -1.82 4.31
CA TYR A 222 -38.27 -0.83 3.44
C TYR A 222 -39.28 -0.06 2.58
N SER A 223 -40.28 -0.75 2.03
CA SER A 223 -41.35 -0.09 1.26
C SER A 223 -42.13 0.90 2.13
N GLN A 224 -42.41 0.55 3.38
CA GLN A 224 -43.10 1.42 4.34
C GLN A 224 -42.22 2.61 4.76
N ILE A 225 -40.92 2.42 4.99
CA ILE A 225 -39.98 3.51 5.31
C ILE A 225 -39.87 4.48 4.14
N GLN A 226 -39.71 3.98 2.91
CA GLN A 226 -39.69 4.82 1.70
C GLN A 226 -40.99 5.60 1.53
N PHE A 227 -42.14 4.95 1.75
CA PHE A 227 -43.44 5.60 1.74
C PHE A 227 -43.52 6.71 2.79
N ILE A 228 -43.13 6.42 4.03
CA ILE A 228 -43.09 7.37 5.15
C ILE A 228 -42.23 8.58 4.79
N LYS A 229 -40.98 8.39 4.37
CA LYS A 229 -40.07 9.49 4.01
C LYS A 229 -40.62 10.33 2.87
N ARG A 230 -41.20 9.70 1.85
CA ARG A 230 -41.84 10.41 0.72
C ARG A 230 -43.00 11.29 1.18
N ILE A 231 -43.90 10.76 2.01
CA ILE A 231 -45.04 11.53 2.52
C ILE A 231 -44.56 12.66 3.44
N LEU A 232 -43.59 12.41 4.32
CA LEU A 232 -43.03 13.47 5.17
C LEU A 232 -42.37 14.57 4.34
N TRP A 233 -41.63 14.22 3.29
CA TRP A 233 -41.01 15.19 2.39
C TRP A 233 -42.04 15.98 1.57
N GLU A 234 -43.11 15.33 1.11
CA GLU A 234 -44.25 15.98 0.46
C GLU A 234 -44.90 17.00 1.41
N LEU A 235 -45.24 16.59 2.64
CA LEU A 235 -45.85 17.47 3.65
C LEU A 235 -44.94 18.64 4.01
N TYR A 236 -43.63 18.39 4.17
CA TYR A 236 -42.64 19.43 4.46
C TYR A 236 -42.50 20.47 3.34
N ASN A 237 -42.71 20.10 2.07
CA ASN A 237 -42.60 21.05 0.96
C ASN A 237 -43.91 21.72 0.57
N ASN A 238 -45.06 21.09 0.85
CA ASN A 238 -46.36 21.54 0.38
C ASN A 238 -47.21 22.23 1.46
N ASN A 239 -46.81 22.17 2.73
CA ASN A 239 -47.54 22.78 3.84
C ASN A 239 -46.60 23.61 4.72
N ASP A 240 -46.72 24.94 4.66
CA ASP A 240 -45.84 25.86 5.38
C ASP A 240 -45.93 25.71 6.91
N ASP A 241 -47.11 25.36 7.46
CA ASP A 241 -47.28 25.16 8.89
C ASP A 241 -46.54 23.91 9.39
N ILE A 242 -46.57 22.81 8.62
CA ILE A 242 -45.82 21.59 8.92
C ILE A 242 -44.31 21.84 8.75
N LYS A 243 -43.93 22.57 7.70
CA LYS A 243 -42.53 22.94 7.46
C LYS A 243 -41.95 23.77 8.60
N GLU A 244 -42.67 24.81 9.02
CA GLU A 244 -42.30 25.65 10.15
C GLU A 244 -42.22 24.83 11.44
N PHE A 245 -43.22 23.98 11.70
CA PHE A 245 -43.21 23.09 12.87
C PHE A 245 -41.98 22.17 12.92
N ILE A 246 -41.64 21.52 11.80
CA ILE A 246 -40.46 20.64 11.74
C ILE A 246 -39.17 21.46 11.94
N ASN A 247 -39.05 22.61 11.29
CA ASN A 247 -37.85 23.47 11.41
C ASN A 247 -37.68 24.05 12.81
N GLU A 248 -38.77 24.45 13.47
CA GLU A 248 -38.72 24.91 14.86
C GLU A 248 -38.30 23.79 15.81
N ASN A 249 -38.82 22.57 15.62
CA ASN A 249 -38.39 21.42 16.41
C ASN A 249 -36.90 21.12 16.19
N ILE A 250 -36.42 21.16 14.95
CA ILE A 250 -34.98 21.01 14.66
C ILE A 250 -34.16 22.08 15.38
N GLY A 251 -34.58 23.35 15.32
CA GLY A 251 -33.89 24.45 16.00
C GLY A 251 -33.87 24.30 17.52
N ILE A 252 -34.97 23.81 18.11
CA ILE A 252 -35.04 23.49 19.55
C ILE A 252 -34.06 22.37 19.89
N PHE A 253 -34.07 21.24 19.17
CA PHE A 253 -33.10 20.17 19.45
C PHE A 253 -31.66 20.66 19.31
N ASN A 254 -31.36 21.51 18.32
CA ASN A 254 -30.04 22.09 18.13
C ASN A 254 -29.64 23.16 19.18
N GLY A 255 -30.52 23.51 20.12
CA GLY A 255 -30.22 24.49 21.15
C GLY A 255 -30.19 25.94 20.65
N ASP A 256 -30.93 26.26 19.59
CA ASP A 256 -30.99 27.61 19.01
C ASP A 256 -31.66 28.62 19.97
N GLN A 257 -32.48 28.16 20.91
CA GLN A 257 -33.08 29.03 21.94
C GLN A 257 -32.15 29.29 23.14
N GLY A 258 -30.95 28.70 23.14
CA GLY A 258 -29.88 29.01 24.09
C GLY A 258 -30.09 28.46 25.50
N SER A 259 -31.07 27.57 25.73
CA SER A 259 -31.25 26.94 27.04
C SER A 259 -30.46 25.61 27.14
N GLU A 260 -29.91 25.32 28.32
CA GLU A 260 -29.22 24.04 28.61
C GLU A 260 -30.18 22.83 28.48
N ALA A 261 -31.49 23.07 28.70
CA ALA A 261 -32.54 22.08 28.50
C ALA A 261 -32.70 21.66 27.03
N ASP A 262 -32.38 22.55 26.08
CA ASP A 262 -32.49 22.27 24.65
C ASP A 262 -31.40 21.31 24.16
N LEU A 263 -30.15 21.51 24.58
CA LEU A 263 -29.05 20.60 24.25
C LEU A 263 -29.24 19.21 24.89
N THR A 264 -29.97 19.14 26.01
CA THR A 264 -30.38 17.86 26.61
C THR A 264 -31.31 17.06 25.69
N LEU A 265 -32.12 17.71 24.84
CA LEU A 265 -32.98 17.02 23.88
C LEU A 265 -32.17 16.34 22.78
N LEU A 266 -31.20 17.04 22.20
CA LEU A 266 -30.31 16.46 21.19
C LEU A 266 -29.37 15.41 21.78
N ASP A 267 -28.80 15.63 22.96
CA ASP A 267 -27.98 14.62 23.64
C ASP A 267 -28.76 13.32 23.85
N SER A 268 -29.99 13.44 24.36
CA SER A 268 -30.84 12.28 24.58
C SER A 268 -31.29 11.63 23.27
N LEU A 269 -31.52 12.39 22.19
CA LEU A 269 -31.78 11.83 20.86
C LEU A 269 -30.54 11.08 20.32
N LEU A 270 -29.34 11.65 20.45
CA LEU A 270 -28.08 11.01 20.08
C LEU A 270 -27.87 9.70 20.86
N SER A 271 -28.32 9.65 22.11
CA SER A 271 -28.26 8.45 22.94
C SER A 271 -29.20 7.31 22.47
N GLU A 272 -30.11 7.53 21.52
CA GLU A 272 -30.98 6.48 20.95
C GLU A 272 -30.47 5.94 19.60
N GLN A 273 -29.42 6.54 19.06
CA GLN A 273 -28.92 6.21 17.74
C GLN A 273 -28.09 4.93 17.73
N LEU A 274 -28.00 4.30 16.56
CA LEU A 274 -27.19 3.11 16.32
C LEU A 274 -25.69 3.41 16.16
N PHE A 275 -25.31 4.67 16.35
CA PHE A 275 -23.93 5.11 16.40
C PHE A 275 -23.67 5.92 17.67
N ARG A 276 -22.41 5.95 18.10
CA ARG A 276 -21.91 6.81 19.17
C ARG A 276 -20.83 7.72 18.62
N LEU A 277 -21.13 9.00 18.47
CA LEU A 277 -20.12 10.01 18.14
C LEU A 277 -19.11 10.14 19.27
N SER A 278 -17.83 10.17 18.94
CA SER A 278 -16.77 10.36 19.93
C SER A 278 -15.62 11.19 19.40
N PHE A 279 -14.84 11.74 20.33
CA PHE A 279 -13.53 12.28 20.01
C PHE A 279 -12.69 11.22 19.30
N TRP A 280 -12.00 11.60 18.23
CA TRP A 280 -11.32 10.64 17.35
C TRP A 280 -10.26 9.77 18.06
N LYS A 281 -9.68 10.24 19.17
CA LYS A 281 -8.70 9.48 19.96
C LYS A 281 -9.29 8.27 20.69
N VAL A 282 -10.60 8.28 20.96
CA VAL A 282 -11.30 7.17 21.63
C VAL A 282 -11.20 5.88 20.82
N ALA A 283 -11.08 5.97 19.49
CA ALA A 283 -10.87 4.81 18.60
C ALA A 283 -9.60 3.99 18.90
N THR A 284 -8.67 4.54 19.66
CA THR A 284 -7.45 3.82 20.07
C THR A 284 -7.75 2.75 21.11
N GLU A 285 -8.79 2.95 21.93
CA GLU A 285 -9.07 2.17 23.14
C GLU A 285 -10.46 1.50 23.13
N GLU A 286 -11.48 2.14 22.57
CA GLU A 286 -12.88 1.66 22.61
C GLU A 286 -13.44 1.30 21.22
N LEU A 287 -12.62 0.73 20.33
CA LEU A 287 -13.05 0.41 18.98
C LEU A 287 -13.85 -0.89 18.90
N ASN A 288 -15.04 -0.85 18.29
CA ASN A 288 -15.90 -2.02 18.11
C ASN A 288 -16.17 -2.40 16.65
N TYR A 289 -15.33 -1.97 15.72
CA TYR A 289 -15.33 -2.46 14.34
C TYR A 289 -13.90 -2.65 13.85
N ARG A 290 -13.68 -3.61 12.96
CA ARG A 290 -12.34 -3.81 12.38
C ARG A 290 -12.04 -2.73 11.33
N ARG A 291 -10.88 -2.09 11.46
CA ARG A 291 -10.37 -1.09 10.51
C ARG A 291 -9.40 -1.69 9.50
N PHE A 292 -9.15 -0.97 8.40
CA PHE A 292 -7.90 -1.13 7.65
C PHE A 292 -6.77 -0.42 8.42
N PHE A 293 -5.80 -1.19 8.90
CA PHE A 293 -4.76 -0.72 9.82
C PHE A 293 -5.34 0.04 11.02
N ASN A 294 -4.92 1.29 11.23
CA ASN A 294 -5.41 2.20 12.25
C ASN A 294 -6.22 3.38 11.66
N ILE A 295 -6.77 3.23 10.45
CA ILE A 295 -7.50 4.30 9.75
C ILE A 295 -8.99 4.20 10.11
N ASN A 296 -9.47 5.11 10.96
CA ASN A 296 -10.86 5.13 11.43
C ASN A 296 -11.88 5.26 10.27
N GLY A 297 -11.51 5.97 9.20
CA GLY A 297 -12.34 6.18 8.03
C GLY A 297 -12.50 4.98 7.09
N LEU A 298 -11.91 3.81 7.41
CA LEU A 298 -12.01 2.60 6.59
C LEU A 298 -12.53 1.44 7.45
N ILE A 299 -13.78 1.03 7.25
CA ILE A 299 -14.45 -0.05 7.95
C ILE A 299 -14.36 -1.36 7.15
N SER A 300 -14.00 -2.45 7.81
CA SER A 300 -13.72 -3.71 7.13
C SER A 300 -14.99 -4.54 6.88
N LEU A 301 -14.96 -5.30 5.79
CA LEU A 301 -16.02 -6.20 5.36
C LEU A 301 -15.77 -7.64 5.85
N ARG A 302 -16.85 -8.40 5.94
CA ARG A 302 -16.87 -9.83 6.30
C ARG A 302 -16.86 -10.72 5.07
N MET A 303 -15.77 -10.71 4.31
CA MET A 303 -15.63 -11.47 3.05
C MET A 303 -15.74 -12.98 3.20
N GLU A 304 -15.65 -13.50 4.44
CA GLU A 304 -15.95 -14.88 4.74
C GLU A 304 -17.45 -15.22 4.58
N ASP A 305 -18.36 -14.25 4.67
CA ASP A 305 -19.79 -14.43 4.37
C ASP A 305 -20.04 -14.33 2.86
N GLU A 306 -20.70 -15.35 2.31
CA GLU A 306 -20.98 -15.45 0.88
C GLU A 306 -21.91 -14.34 0.36
N ARG A 307 -22.82 -13.84 1.20
CA ARG A 307 -23.72 -12.72 0.85
C ARG A 307 -22.92 -11.45 0.62
N VAL A 308 -21.94 -11.18 1.48
CA VAL A 308 -21.05 -10.01 1.40
C VAL A 308 -20.19 -10.10 0.16
N PHE A 309 -19.55 -11.24 -0.06
CA PHE A 309 -18.77 -11.50 -1.26
C PHE A 309 -19.61 -11.30 -2.53
N ASN A 310 -20.81 -11.88 -2.58
CA ASN A 310 -21.68 -11.75 -3.74
C ASN A 310 -22.19 -10.33 -3.97
N GLY A 311 -22.58 -9.63 -2.90
CA GLY A 311 -23.07 -8.25 -2.95
C GLY A 311 -22.02 -7.23 -3.41
N THR A 312 -20.74 -7.51 -3.17
CA THR A 312 -19.63 -6.59 -3.47
C THR A 312 -18.87 -6.94 -4.75
N HIS A 313 -18.92 -8.18 -5.22
CA HIS A 313 -18.17 -8.64 -6.39
C HIS A 313 -19.01 -8.79 -7.67
N SER A 314 -20.27 -8.37 -7.65
CA SER A 314 -21.17 -8.55 -8.80
C SER A 314 -20.74 -7.70 -9.99
N PHE A 315 -20.40 -6.43 -9.79
CA PHE A 315 -19.96 -5.55 -10.86
C PHE A 315 -18.62 -5.99 -11.49
N ILE A 316 -17.60 -6.29 -10.69
CA ILE A 316 -16.32 -6.79 -11.23
C ILE A 316 -16.49 -8.13 -11.98
N SER A 317 -17.34 -9.03 -11.48
CA SER A 317 -17.66 -10.28 -12.19
C SER A 317 -18.31 -10.02 -13.55
N ASN A 318 -19.16 -8.99 -13.66
CA ASN A 318 -19.75 -8.57 -14.94
C ASN A 318 -18.68 -8.01 -15.89
N LEU A 319 -17.75 -7.19 -15.40
CA LEU A 319 -16.64 -6.67 -16.22
C LEU A 319 -15.75 -7.80 -16.76
N VAL A 320 -15.48 -8.82 -15.93
CA VAL A 320 -14.74 -10.02 -16.35
C VAL A 320 -15.51 -10.82 -17.40
N ARG A 321 -16.80 -11.09 -17.15
CA ARG A 321 -17.67 -11.84 -18.09
C ARG A 321 -17.77 -11.17 -19.46
N ASN A 322 -17.85 -9.84 -19.46
CA ASN A 322 -17.89 -9.02 -20.66
C ASN A 322 -16.50 -8.78 -21.29
N LYS A 323 -15.44 -9.40 -20.74
CA LYS A 323 -14.05 -9.31 -21.20
C LYS A 323 -13.51 -7.87 -21.24
N LYS A 324 -14.04 -6.99 -20.39
CA LYS A 324 -13.54 -5.63 -20.18
C LYS A 324 -12.28 -5.63 -19.30
N VAL A 325 -12.25 -6.57 -18.35
CA VAL A 325 -11.11 -6.83 -17.47
C VAL A 325 -10.58 -8.23 -17.78
N THR A 326 -9.26 -8.36 -17.86
CA THR A 326 -8.55 -9.62 -18.19
C THR A 326 -7.62 -10.11 -17.08
N GLY A 327 -7.45 -9.32 -16.02
CA GLY A 327 -6.77 -9.70 -14.80
C GLY A 327 -7.31 -8.97 -13.57
N LEU A 328 -7.05 -9.50 -12.38
CA LEU A 328 -7.37 -8.88 -11.10
C LEU A 328 -6.12 -8.75 -10.24
N ARG A 329 -5.94 -7.60 -9.60
CA ARG A 329 -5.01 -7.42 -8.47
C ARG A 329 -5.84 -7.27 -7.20
N ILE A 330 -5.54 -8.07 -6.20
CA ILE A 330 -6.27 -8.06 -4.93
C ILE A 330 -5.51 -7.21 -3.92
N ASP A 331 -6.12 -6.12 -3.48
CA ASP A 331 -5.63 -5.28 -2.39
C ASP A 331 -5.66 -6.01 -1.05
N HIS A 332 -4.60 -5.86 -0.26
CA HIS A 332 -4.53 -6.24 1.14
C HIS A 332 -5.13 -7.61 1.48
N ILE A 333 -4.69 -8.67 0.78
CA ILE A 333 -5.21 -10.04 0.98
C ILE A 333 -5.03 -10.52 2.44
N ASP A 334 -3.98 -10.04 3.10
CA ASP A 334 -3.64 -10.38 4.48
C ASP A 334 -4.59 -9.77 5.52
N GLY A 335 -5.48 -8.86 5.14
CA GLY A 335 -6.56 -8.35 6.02
C GLY A 335 -7.77 -9.28 6.11
N LEU A 336 -7.93 -10.21 5.16
CA LEU A 336 -9.11 -11.08 5.11
C LEU A 336 -9.10 -12.14 6.22
N TYR A 337 -10.30 -12.52 6.65
CA TYR A 337 -10.48 -13.56 7.66
C TYR A 337 -10.01 -14.94 7.12
N ASP A 338 -10.52 -15.35 5.96
CA ASP A 338 -10.11 -16.56 5.22
C ASP A 338 -9.67 -16.21 3.78
N PRO A 339 -8.41 -15.81 3.55
CA PRO A 339 -7.93 -15.45 2.22
C PRO A 339 -7.98 -16.63 1.25
N THR A 340 -7.74 -17.87 1.71
CA THR A 340 -7.80 -19.07 0.89
C THR A 340 -9.22 -19.37 0.42
N GLY A 341 -10.21 -19.23 1.32
CA GLY A 341 -11.64 -19.34 0.96
C GLY A 341 -12.12 -18.22 0.05
N TYR A 342 -11.64 -16.99 0.26
CA TYR A 342 -11.94 -15.85 -0.62
C TYR A 342 -11.41 -16.08 -2.04
N LEU A 343 -10.14 -16.46 -2.19
CA LEU A 343 -9.53 -16.68 -3.51
C LEU A 343 -10.18 -17.83 -4.27
N ARG A 344 -10.62 -18.89 -3.58
CA ARG A 344 -11.41 -19.97 -4.18
C ARG A 344 -12.74 -19.45 -4.72
N ARG A 345 -13.51 -18.72 -3.90
CA ARG A 345 -14.78 -18.10 -4.33
C ARG A 345 -14.58 -17.13 -5.49
N LEU A 346 -13.50 -16.34 -5.47
CA LEU A 346 -13.17 -15.43 -6.56
C LEU A 346 -12.89 -16.20 -7.86
N ARG A 347 -12.11 -17.28 -7.79
CA ARG A 347 -11.81 -18.16 -8.93
C ARG A 347 -13.08 -18.79 -9.49
N ASP A 348 -13.96 -19.29 -8.63
CA ASP A 348 -15.24 -19.88 -9.03
C ASP A 348 -16.15 -18.85 -9.74
N LYS A 349 -16.17 -17.60 -9.24
CA LYS A 349 -17.01 -16.53 -9.79
C LYS A 349 -16.47 -15.87 -11.07
N THR A 350 -15.16 -15.91 -11.28
CA THR A 350 -14.48 -15.19 -12.39
C THR A 350 -13.87 -16.12 -13.44
N GLY A 351 -13.73 -17.41 -13.12
CA GLY A 351 -13.12 -18.41 -13.99
C GLY A 351 -11.61 -18.23 -14.14
N GLU A 352 -11.07 -18.71 -15.27
CA GLU A 352 -9.65 -18.71 -15.58
C GLU A 352 -9.13 -17.34 -16.08
N ILE A 353 -9.25 -16.33 -15.21
CA ILE A 353 -8.68 -14.98 -15.37
C ILE A 353 -7.33 -14.86 -14.65
N TYR A 354 -6.46 -13.94 -15.08
CA TYR A 354 -5.23 -13.65 -14.35
C TYR A 354 -5.53 -13.04 -12.96
N ILE A 355 -4.93 -13.54 -11.89
CA ILE A 355 -5.10 -13.01 -10.52
C ILE A 355 -3.74 -12.91 -9.82
N VAL A 356 -3.43 -11.73 -9.29
CA VAL A 356 -2.32 -11.50 -8.35
C VAL A 356 -2.80 -10.88 -7.06
N VAL A 357 -2.03 -11.08 -6.01
CA VAL A 357 -2.32 -10.53 -4.69
C VAL A 357 -1.25 -9.54 -4.27
N GLU A 358 -1.66 -8.43 -3.68
CA GLU A 358 -0.74 -7.66 -2.86
C GLU A 358 -0.49 -8.43 -1.56
N LYS A 359 0.69 -9.05 -1.48
CA LYS A 359 1.16 -9.77 -0.30
C LYS A 359 2.64 -9.52 -0.12
N ILE A 360 3.02 -9.10 1.08
CA ILE A 360 4.42 -8.81 1.41
C ILE A 360 5.07 -10.09 1.93
N LEU A 361 6.12 -10.56 1.23
CA LEU A 361 6.90 -11.73 1.61
C LEU A 361 8.21 -11.27 2.26
N ALA A 362 8.53 -11.81 3.43
CA ALA A 362 9.88 -11.75 3.96
C ALA A 362 10.86 -12.54 3.08
N PHE A 363 12.17 -12.34 3.23
CA PHE A 363 13.16 -13.17 2.54
C PHE A 363 12.91 -14.65 2.83
N ASN A 364 12.98 -15.47 1.79
CA ASN A 364 12.69 -16.92 1.78
C ASN A 364 11.25 -17.33 2.14
N GLU A 365 10.35 -16.38 2.46
CA GLU A 365 8.93 -16.68 2.60
C GLU A 365 8.34 -17.04 1.23
N GLU A 366 7.42 -18.00 1.19
CA GLU A 366 6.71 -18.41 -0.01
C GLU A 366 5.24 -18.00 0.06
N LEU A 367 4.62 -17.78 -1.10
CA LEU A 367 3.16 -17.68 -1.15
C LEU A 367 2.54 -19.03 -0.74
N PRO A 368 1.40 -19.02 -0.03
CA PRO A 368 0.67 -20.25 0.28
C PRO A 368 0.35 -21.05 -0.99
N SER A 369 0.75 -22.32 -1.02
CA SER A 369 0.63 -23.19 -2.20
C SER A 369 -0.81 -23.48 -2.64
N LEU A 370 -1.77 -23.34 -1.72
CA LEU A 370 -3.20 -23.53 -1.99
C LEU A 370 -3.86 -22.31 -2.64
N TRP A 371 -3.17 -21.18 -2.76
CA TRP A 371 -3.74 -20.00 -3.39
C TRP A 371 -3.72 -20.14 -4.91
N ALA A 372 -4.92 -20.16 -5.51
CA ALA A 372 -5.10 -20.23 -6.95
C ALA A 372 -4.82 -18.87 -7.62
N VAL A 373 -3.59 -18.37 -7.49
CA VAL A 373 -3.13 -17.06 -8.00
C VAL A 373 -1.85 -17.24 -8.81
N GLN A 374 -1.54 -16.26 -9.67
CA GLN A 374 -0.37 -16.28 -10.54
C GLN A 374 0.89 -15.71 -9.86
N GLY A 375 0.74 -15.03 -8.72
CA GLY A 375 1.86 -14.49 -7.94
C GLY A 375 1.48 -13.28 -7.09
N THR A 376 2.50 -12.50 -6.73
CA THR A 376 2.38 -11.24 -6.00
C THR A 376 2.41 -10.03 -6.96
N THR A 377 2.24 -8.84 -6.39
CA THR A 377 2.52 -7.56 -7.05
C THR A 377 4.01 -7.21 -7.15
N GLY A 378 4.93 -8.06 -6.66
CA GLY A 378 6.36 -7.96 -6.99
C GLY A 378 7.28 -7.28 -5.98
N TYR A 379 6.83 -7.01 -4.74
CA TYR A 379 7.71 -6.48 -3.69
C TYR A 379 8.85 -7.45 -3.31
N ASP A 380 8.61 -8.75 -3.42
CA ASP A 380 9.64 -9.78 -3.34
C ASP A 380 10.72 -9.52 -4.40
N PHE A 381 10.35 -9.43 -5.68
CA PHE A 381 11.31 -9.13 -6.75
C PHE A 381 12.07 -7.83 -6.51
N LEU A 382 11.36 -6.76 -6.12
CA LEU A 382 11.93 -5.44 -5.80
C LEU A 382 13.08 -5.56 -4.81
N ASN A 383 12.88 -6.28 -3.71
CA ASN A 383 13.86 -6.37 -2.64
C ASN A 383 15.07 -7.24 -3.01
N TYR A 384 14.87 -8.33 -3.77
CA TYR A 384 15.98 -9.13 -4.31
C TYR A 384 16.81 -8.35 -5.34
N VAL A 385 16.15 -7.67 -6.30
CA VAL A 385 16.88 -6.90 -7.32
C VAL A 385 17.56 -5.67 -6.72
N ASN A 386 16.99 -5.02 -5.72
CA ASN A 386 17.65 -3.93 -5.00
C ASN A 386 18.87 -4.43 -4.22
N GLY A 387 18.74 -5.59 -3.56
CA GLY A 387 19.79 -6.19 -2.74
C GLY A 387 21.08 -6.52 -3.51
N ILE A 388 20.99 -6.87 -4.81
CA ILE A 388 22.19 -7.14 -5.63
C ILE A 388 22.98 -5.87 -5.96
N PHE A 389 22.42 -4.67 -5.80
CA PHE A 389 23.19 -3.43 -5.97
C PHE A 389 23.81 -2.94 -4.66
N CYS A 390 23.62 -3.67 -3.56
CA CYS A 390 24.24 -3.38 -2.28
C CYS A 390 25.45 -4.30 -2.04
N ASP A 391 26.62 -3.72 -1.80
CA ASP A 391 27.87 -4.45 -1.61
C ASP A 391 27.97 -5.07 -0.22
N GLU A 392 27.49 -6.31 -0.09
CA GLU A 392 27.36 -7.01 1.19
C GLU A 392 28.68 -7.15 1.98
N LYS A 393 29.83 -7.14 1.29
CA LYS A 393 31.15 -7.21 1.95
C LYS A 393 31.39 -6.01 2.88
N ASN A 394 30.78 -4.87 2.58
CA ASN A 394 30.92 -3.63 3.33
C ASN A 394 29.87 -3.49 4.47
N GLY A 395 28.97 -4.46 4.64
CA GLY A 395 27.89 -4.37 5.64
C GLY A 395 28.39 -4.24 7.09
N ARG A 396 29.51 -4.87 7.45
CA ARG A 396 30.12 -4.71 8.79
C ARG A 396 30.68 -3.31 9.01
N GLU A 397 31.25 -2.72 7.98
CA GLU A 397 31.80 -1.36 8.03
C GLU A 397 30.67 -0.34 8.13
N PHE A 398 29.63 -0.48 7.32
CA PHE A 398 28.42 0.32 7.40
C PHE A 398 27.73 0.24 8.76
N ASN A 399 27.69 -0.94 9.39
CA ASN A 399 27.22 -1.08 10.77
C ASN A 399 28.04 -0.21 11.72
N LYS A 400 29.37 -0.35 11.72
CA LYS A 400 30.25 0.43 12.61
C LYS A 400 30.09 1.93 12.38
N LEU A 401 30.05 2.36 11.13
CA LEU A 401 29.84 3.74 10.71
C LEU A 401 28.52 4.27 11.26
N TYR A 402 27.41 3.57 11.01
CA TYR A 402 26.08 3.98 11.42
C TYR A 402 25.97 4.14 12.94
N TYR A 403 26.35 3.10 13.70
CA TYR A 403 26.32 3.14 15.17
C TYR A 403 27.28 4.20 15.74
N SER A 404 28.47 4.38 15.15
CA SER A 404 29.40 5.44 15.57
C SER A 404 28.86 6.85 15.29
N PHE A 405 28.16 7.04 14.18
CA PHE A 405 27.62 8.35 13.82
C PHE A 405 26.42 8.68 14.71
N THR A 406 25.42 7.80 14.79
CA THR A 406 24.17 8.04 15.53
C THR A 406 24.35 7.95 17.04
N GLY A 407 25.25 7.08 17.51
CA GLY A 407 25.44 6.78 18.93
C GLY A 407 24.45 5.76 19.49
N PHE A 408 23.68 5.07 18.63
CA PHE A 408 22.82 3.97 19.05
C PHE A 408 23.62 2.84 19.71
N LYS A 409 22.96 2.14 20.64
CA LYS A 409 23.49 0.96 21.34
C LYS A 409 22.56 -0.25 21.26
N THR A 410 21.30 -0.02 20.93
CA THR A 410 20.26 -1.04 20.77
C THR A 410 20.48 -1.80 19.46
N SER A 411 20.29 -3.12 19.45
CA SER A 411 20.36 -3.90 18.21
C SER A 411 19.14 -3.65 17.32
N TYR A 412 19.22 -4.09 16.07
CA TYR A 412 18.09 -4.02 15.14
C TYR A 412 16.85 -4.77 15.67
N GLU A 413 17.05 -5.98 16.18
CA GLU A 413 15.97 -6.85 16.65
C GLU A 413 15.26 -6.24 17.86
N ALA A 414 16.03 -5.66 18.79
CA ALA A 414 15.48 -4.97 19.94
C ALA A 414 14.73 -3.69 19.53
N MET A 415 15.25 -2.92 18.57
CA MET A 415 14.53 -1.76 18.02
C MET A 415 13.21 -2.18 17.35
N LEU A 416 13.20 -3.24 16.54
CA LEU A 416 11.99 -3.74 15.89
C LEU A 416 10.93 -4.16 16.92
N TYR A 417 11.32 -4.92 17.95
CA TYR A 417 10.44 -5.29 19.06
C TYR A 417 9.86 -4.06 19.75
N GLU A 418 10.70 -3.07 20.09
CA GLU A 418 10.27 -1.82 20.73
C GLU A 418 9.28 -1.05 19.85
N LYS A 419 9.49 -0.97 18.53
CA LYS A 419 8.60 -0.25 17.61
C LYS A 419 7.27 -0.95 17.39
N LYS A 420 7.26 -2.29 17.33
CA LYS A 420 6.00 -3.05 17.33
C LYS A 420 5.20 -2.82 18.62
N LYS A 421 5.85 -2.89 19.78
CA LYS A 421 5.17 -2.59 21.06
C LYS A 421 4.66 -1.15 21.15
N LEU A 422 5.44 -0.18 20.67
CA LEU A 422 5.00 1.22 20.61
C LEU A 422 3.69 1.36 19.83
N VAL A 423 3.59 0.73 18.66
CA VAL A 423 2.36 0.77 17.84
C VAL A 423 1.20 0.07 18.53
N ILE A 424 1.45 -1.10 19.15
CA ILE A 424 0.43 -1.80 19.92
C ILE A 424 -0.15 -0.88 21.02
N GLU A 425 0.72 -0.24 21.80
CA GLU A 425 0.33 0.57 22.96
C GLU A 425 -0.27 1.94 22.59
N LYS A 426 0.01 2.46 21.38
CA LYS A 426 -0.40 3.80 20.96
C LYS A 426 -1.53 3.83 19.95
N ASP A 427 -1.67 2.80 19.11
CA ASP A 427 -2.57 2.83 17.96
C ASP A 427 -3.56 1.65 17.94
N MET A 428 -3.26 0.55 18.64
CA MET A 428 -4.00 -0.73 18.53
C MET A 428 -4.48 -1.29 19.88
N THR A 429 -4.56 -0.46 20.93
CA THR A 429 -4.91 -0.91 22.29
C THR A 429 -6.30 -1.57 22.32
N GLY A 430 -7.30 -0.96 21.69
CA GLY A 430 -8.66 -1.49 21.60
C GLY A 430 -8.74 -2.81 20.83
N ASP A 431 -7.97 -2.94 19.74
CA ASP A 431 -7.88 -4.19 18.97
C ASP A 431 -7.32 -5.34 19.83
N ILE A 432 -6.31 -5.06 20.65
CA ILE A 432 -5.75 -6.03 21.60
C ILE A 432 -6.74 -6.35 22.72
N ASP A 433 -7.46 -5.35 23.24
CA ASP A 433 -8.46 -5.57 24.28
C ASP A 433 -9.58 -6.48 23.79
N ASN A 434 -10.08 -6.26 22.57
CA ASN A 434 -11.05 -7.14 21.93
C ASN A 434 -10.55 -8.59 21.85
N LEU A 435 -9.29 -8.79 21.43
CA LEU A 435 -8.69 -10.11 21.31
C LEU A 435 -8.46 -10.78 22.68
N ALA A 436 -8.03 -10.01 23.68
CA ALA A 436 -7.83 -10.49 25.05
C ALA A 436 -9.17 -10.87 25.72
N HIS A 437 -10.22 -10.09 25.50
CA HIS A 437 -11.58 -10.40 25.98
C HIS A 437 -12.13 -11.65 25.30
N LEU A 438 -11.92 -11.81 23.98
CA LEU A 438 -12.26 -13.03 23.26
C LEU A 438 -11.54 -14.25 23.86
N LEU A 439 -10.23 -14.17 24.09
CA LEU A 439 -9.46 -15.25 24.72
C LEU A 439 -9.90 -15.50 26.17
N LYS A 440 -10.25 -14.46 26.92
CA LYS A 440 -10.72 -14.60 28.31
C LYS A 440 -12.06 -15.34 28.37
N ARG A 441 -12.98 -15.04 27.45
CA ARG A 441 -14.28 -15.73 27.35
C ARG A 441 -14.09 -17.23 27.09
N ILE A 442 -13.16 -17.59 26.21
CA ILE A 442 -12.88 -18.99 25.88
C ILE A 442 -12.13 -19.68 27.02
N SER A 443 -11.07 -19.07 27.55
CA SER A 443 -10.24 -19.64 28.63
C SER A 443 -11.01 -19.81 29.94
N GLY A 444 -11.97 -18.94 30.26
CA GLY A 444 -12.82 -19.05 31.45
C GLY A 444 -13.74 -20.28 31.46
N ARG A 445 -13.95 -20.93 30.31
CA ARG A 445 -14.69 -22.19 30.18
C ARG A 445 -13.78 -23.41 30.10
N ASN A 446 -12.47 -23.20 30.07
CA ASN A 446 -11.47 -24.26 29.92
C ASN A 446 -10.76 -24.54 31.24
N ARG A 447 -10.67 -25.82 31.64
CA ARG A 447 -10.05 -26.23 32.92
C ARG A 447 -8.60 -25.76 33.11
N TYR A 448 -7.84 -25.58 32.03
CA TYR A 448 -6.44 -25.15 32.08
C TYR A 448 -6.27 -23.64 31.94
N GLY A 449 -7.31 -22.94 31.48
CA GLY A 449 -7.30 -21.48 31.26
C GLY A 449 -8.07 -20.67 32.31
N ASN A 450 -8.86 -21.31 33.18
CA ASN A 450 -9.81 -20.62 34.06
C ASN A 450 -9.15 -19.56 34.98
N ASP A 451 -8.00 -19.90 35.55
CA ASP A 451 -7.25 -19.03 36.48
C ASP A 451 -6.40 -17.96 35.76
N MET A 452 -6.37 -17.95 34.43
CA MET A 452 -5.63 -16.93 33.66
C MET A 452 -6.37 -15.60 33.73
N THR A 453 -5.67 -14.58 34.20
CA THR A 453 -6.24 -13.22 34.30
C THR A 453 -6.30 -12.56 32.93
N LEU A 454 -7.28 -11.67 32.72
CA LEU A 454 -7.35 -10.85 31.51
C LEU A 454 -6.04 -10.06 31.27
N TYR A 455 -5.45 -9.55 32.35
CA TYR A 455 -4.16 -8.85 32.31
C TYR A 455 -3.03 -9.74 31.80
N GLY A 456 -2.91 -10.97 32.33
CA GLY A 456 -1.90 -11.94 31.92
C GLY A 456 -2.03 -12.33 30.44
N LEU A 457 -3.27 -12.64 30.02
CA LEU A 457 -3.58 -12.96 28.62
C LEU A 457 -3.27 -11.79 27.67
N LYS A 458 -3.70 -10.56 28.03
CA LYS A 458 -3.38 -9.35 27.27
C LYS A 458 -1.88 -9.19 27.10
N LYS A 459 -1.11 -9.29 28.18
CA LYS A 459 0.36 -9.20 28.10
C LYS A 459 0.97 -10.30 27.24
N ALA A 460 0.53 -11.55 27.38
CA ALA A 460 1.04 -12.65 26.57
C ALA A 460 0.79 -12.42 25.07
N ILE A 461 -0.40 -11.96 24.69
CA ILE A 461 -0.75 -11.60 23.30
C ILE A 461 0.19 -10.51 22.78
N ILE A 462 0.39 -9.42 23.53
CA ILE A 462 1.28 -8.30 23.14
C ILE A 462 2.70 -8.79 22.88
N GLU A 463 3.26 -9.61 23.78
CA GLU A 463 4.63 -10.12 23.64
C GLU A 463 4.79 -11.03 22.42
N VAL A 464 3.85 -11.96 22.18
CA VAL A 464 3.91 -12.83 20.99
C VAL A 464 3.76 -12.02 19.71
N LEU A 465 2.85 -11.04 19.66
CA LEU A 465 2.69 -10.15 18.51
C LEU A 465 3.96 -9.33 18.23
N ALA A 466 4.62 -8.82 19.26
CA ALA A 466 5.85 -8.04 19.12
C ALA A 466 7.01 -8.87 18.54
N TYR A 467 7.09 -10.16 18.87
CA TYR A 467 8.10 -11.09 18.32
C TYR A 467 7.68 -11.77 17.01
N PHE A 468 6.45 -11.58 16.53
CA PHE A 468 5.95 -12.28 15.36
C PHE A 468 6.76 -11.90 14.09
N PRO A 469 7.35 -12.86 13.36
CA PRO A 469 8.40 -12.55 12.38
C PRO A 469 7.89 -12.19 10.98
N VAL A 470 6.67 -12.58 10.62
CA VAL A 470 6.06 -12.38 9.29
C VAL A 470 4.78 -11.56 9.39
N TYR A 471 4.21 -11.14 8.25
CA TYR A 471 2.94 -10.40 8.23
C TYR A 471 1.83 -11.21 8.88
N ARG A 472 1.68 -12.48 8.49
CA ARG A 472 0.73 -13.40 9.13
C ARG A 472 1.03 -14.84 8.75
N THR A 473 0.43 -15.74 9.51
CA THR A 473 0.25 -17.14 9.13
C THR A 473 -1.11 -17.34 8.45
N TYR A 474 -1.30 -18.53 7.87
CA TYR A 474 -2.54 -18.92 7.18
C TYR A 474 -3.16 -20.20 7.77
N THR A 475 -3.03 -20.34 9.08
CA THR A 475 -3.63 -21.40 9.87
C THR A 475 -5.15 -21.28 9.86
N SER A 476 -5.82 -22.38 9.52
CA SER A 476 -7.28 -22.54 9.56
C SER A 476 -7.64 -23.97 9.97
N CYS A 477 -8.93 -24.26 10.15
CA CYS A 477 -9.39 -25.61 10.48
C CYS A 477 -9.00 -26.68 9.44
N ASN A 478 -8.74 -26.28 8.18
CA ASN A 478 -8.45 -27.20 7.07
C ASN A 478 -7.01 -27.08 6.54
N VAL A 479 -6.25 -26.09 6.99
CA VAL A 479 -4.90 -25.78 6.46
C VAL A 479 -3.99 -25.46 7.63
N PHE A 480 -2.94 -26.25 7.79
CA PHE A 480 -1.89 -26.02 8.77
C PHE A 480 -0.54 -26.27 8.08
N ASP A 481 0.21 -25.21 7.82
CA ASP A 481 1.52 -25.31 7.20
C ASP A 481 2.63 -25.46 8.26
N GLU A 482 3.68 -26.21 7.93
CA GLU A 482 4.81 -26.43 8.86
C GLU A 482 5.61 -25.13 9.09
N THR A 483 5.71 -24.27 8.08
CA THR A 483 6.41 -22.99 8.18
C THR A 483 5.76 -22.04 9.18
N GLY A 484 4.44 -21.93 9.16
CA GLY A 484 3.67 -21.13 10.11
C GLY A 484 3.75 -21.66 11.53
N ARG A 485 3.79 -22.99 11.71
CA ARG A 485 4.10 -23.62 13.00
C ARG A 485 5.44 -23.12 13.56
N LEU A 486 6.48 -23.11 12.73
CA LEU A 486 7.81 -22.65 13.14
C LEU A 486 7.81 -21.17 13.55
N TYR A 487 7.11 -20.31 12.80
CA TYR A 487 6.99 -18.89 13.15
C TYR A 487 6.28 -18.67 14.49
N ILE A 488 5.17 -19.39 14.73
CA ILE A 488 4.42 -19.32 15.98
C ILE A 488 5.29 -19.78 17.15
N THR A 489 5.91 -20.97 17.04
CA THR A 489 6.74 -21.51 18.12
C THR A 489 7.96 -20.64 18.42
N ASP A 490 8.62 -20.06 17.41
CA ASP A 490 9.76 -19.14 17.62
C ASP A 490 9.32 -17.84 18.33
N ALA A 491 8.21 -17.23 17.91
CA ALA A 491 7.68 -16.03 18.54
C ALA A 491 7.31 -16.27 20.01
N ILE A 492 6.65 -17.40 20.31
CA ILE A 492 6.28 -17.78 21.68
C ILE A 492 7.51 -18.07 22.52
N LYS A 493 8.50 -18.77 21.96
CA LYS A 493 9.77 -19.06 22.66
C LYS A 493 10.46 -17.76 23.08
N LYS A 494 10.62 -16.81 22.15
CA LYS A 494 11.23 -15.49 22.43
C LYS A 494 10.43 -14.72 23.48
N ALA A 495 9.10 -14.69 23.36
CA ALA A 495 8.22 -14.03 24.32
C ALA A 495 8.34 -14.63 25.74
N ARG A 496 8.44 -15.97 25.83
CA ARG A 496 8.61 -16.72 27.08
C ARG A 496 9.97 -16.50 27.73
N GLU A 497 11.04 -16.47 26.93
CA GLU A 497 12.39 -16.15 27.40
C GLU A 497 12.48 -14.72 27.95
N ALA A 498 11.80 -13.76 27.30
CA ALA A 498 11.75 -12.37 27.75
C ALA A 498 10.86 -12.16 28.99
N ASN A 499 9.79 -12.96 29.16
CA ASN A 499 8.80 -12.80 30.23
C ASN A 499 8.45 -14.14 30.94
N PRO A 500 9.37 -14.76 31.71
CA PRO A 500 9.15 -16.10 32.29
C PRO A 500 7.96 -16.20 33.26
N ALA A 501 7.49 -15.08 33.81
CA ALA A 501 6.36 -15.06 34.74
C ALA A 501 5.00 -15.41 34.11
N LEU A 502 4.89 -15.33 32.77
CA LEU A 502 3.66 -15.63 32.01
C LEU A 502 3.68 -17.03 31.38
N LEU A 503 4.40 -17.98 32.01
CA LEU A 503 4.63 -19.32 31.45
C LEU A 503 3.33 -20.04 31.07
N TYR A 504 2.31 -19.98 31.95
CA TYR A 504 1.04 -20.65 31.71
C TYR A 504 0.28 -20.01 30.57
N GLU A 505 0.22 -18.68 30.52
CA GLU A 505 -0.44 -17.92 29.45
C GLU A 505 0.21 -18.19 28.10
N PHE A 506 1.55 -18.22 28.02
CA PHE A 506 2.25 -18.57 26.78
C PHE A 506 2.01 -20.01 26.36
N SER A 507 2.01 -20.96 27.30
CA SER A 507 1.73 -22.36 26.98
C SER A 507 0.30 -22.56 26.47
N PHE A 508 -0.65 -21.80 27.03
CA PHE A 508 -2.04 -21.84 26.59
C PHE A 508 -2.24 -21.15 25.24
N LEU A 509 -1.61 -20.00 25.02
CA LEU A 509 -1.64 -19.32 23.73
C LEU A 509 -1.00 -20.15 22.62
N GLU A 510 0.06 -20.91 22.92
CA GLU A 510 0.68 -21.87 22.01
C GLU A 510 -0.31 -22.93 21.53
N LEU A 511 -1.08 -23.54 22.44
CA LEU A 511 -2.11 -24.53 22.08
C LEU A 511 -3.15 -23.96 21.12
N PHE A 512 -3.58 -22.71 21.35
CA PHE A 512 -4.56 -22.04 20.48
C PHE A 512 -3.98 -21.76 19.10
N LEU A 513 -2.84 -21.06 19.04
CA LEU A 513 -2.24 -20.65 17.77
C LEU A 513 -1.84 -21.85 16.90
N LEU A 514 -1.49 -22.98 17.54
CA LEU A 514 -1.18 -24.24 16.85
C LEU A 514 -2.42 -25.10 16.56
N LEU A 515 -3.63 -24.68 16.96
CA LEU A 515 -4.87 -25.45 16.88
C LEU A 515 -4.72 -26.88 17.42
N GLU A 516 -3.95 -27.05 18.50
CA GLU A 516 -3.75 -28.35 19.15
C GLU A 516 -4.97 -28.67 20.03
N PHE A 517 -6.05 -29.15 19.38
CA PHE A 517 -7.29 -29.48 20.05
C PHE A 517 -7.12 -30.70 20.96
N GLY A 518 -7.54 -30.57 22.22
CA GLY A 518 -7.72 -31.73 23.09
C GLY A 518 -8.97 -32.53 22.71
N ASP A 519 -8.94 -33.84 22.93
CA ASP A 519 -10.07 -34.76 22.64
C ASP A 519 -11.38 -34.42 23.37
N TYR A 520 -11.30 -33.59 24.41
CA TYR A 520 -12.43 -33.17 25.23
C TYR A 520 -13.18 -31.95 24.67
N LEU A 521 -12.69 -31.29 23.62
CA LEU A 521 -13.32 -30.10 23.05
C LEU A 521 -14.47 -30.49 22.12
N SER A 522 -15.63 -29.88 22.33
CA SER A 522 -16.75 -29.93 21.39
C SER A 522 -16.42 -29.22 20.08
N GLU A 523 -17.14 -29.54 19.00
CA GLU A 523 -16.96 -28.85 17.72
C GLU A 523 -17.21 -27.34 17.79
N GLU A 524 -18.10 -26.91 18.70
CA GLU A 524 -18.36 -25.48 18.90
C GLU A 524 -17.18 -24.78 19.59
N GLU A 525 -16.55 -25.41 20.59
CA GLU A 525 -15.34 -24.89 21.21
C GLU A 525 -14.16 -24.84 20.23
N LYS A 526 -14.02 -25.86 19.36
CA LYS A 526 -12.99 -25.86 18.30
C LYS A 526 -13.18 -24.70 17.31
N LYS A 527 -14.43 -24.35 16.98
CA LYS A 527 -14.74 -23.17 16.16
C LYS A 527 -14.40 -21.87 16.89
N GLU A 528 -14.69 -21.74 18.18
CA GLU A 528 -14.31 -20.56 18.97
C GLU A 528 -12.77 -20.38 19.01
N TRP A 529 -12.01 -21.47 19.18
CA TRP A 529 -10.54 -21.45 19.12
C TRP A 529 -10.04 -21.04 17.75
N THR A 530 -10.59 -21.64 16.69
CA THR A 530 -10.24 -21.29 15.30
C THR A 530 -10.55 -19.83 15.02
N HIS A 531 -11.69 -19.32 15.51
CA HIS A 531 -12.05 -17.91 15.37
C HIS A 531 -11.03 -16.99 16.04
N PHE A 532 -10.59 -17.31 17.27
CA PHE A 532 -9.53 -16.56 17.93
C PHE A 532 -8.24 -16.51 17.08
N VAL A 533 -7.79 -17.66 16.54
CA VAL A 533 -6.59 -17.71 15.68
C VAL A 533 -6.78 -16.87 14.42
N MET A 534 -7.93 -16.96 13.76
CA MET A 534 -8.22 -16.18 12.56
C MET A 534 -8.23 -14.67 12.84
N ARG A 535 -8.79 -14.23 13.99
CA ARG A 535 -8.73 -12.83 14.44
C ARG A 535 -7.30 -12.39 14.78
N PHE A 536 -6.52 -13.24 15.46
CA PHE A 536 -5.11 -12.97 15.74
C PHE A 536 -4.33 -12.73 14.43
N GLN A 537 -4.53 -13.57 13.41
CA GLN A 537 -3.87 -13.43 12.11
C GLN A 537 -4.29 -12.17 11.32
N GLN A 538 -5.51 -11.67 11.52
CA GLN A 538 -5.94 -10.38 10.94
C GLN A 538 -5.25 -9.18 11.61
N LEU A 539 -4.65 -9.36 12.79
CA LEU A 539 -3.99 -8.29 13.55
C LEU A 539 -2.47 -8.25 13.32
N THR A 540 -1.83 -9.39 13.06
CA THR A 540 -0.38 -9.47 12.83
C THR A 540 0.05 -8.65 11.61
N GLY A 541 -0.76 -8.66 10.54
CA GLY A 541 -0.46 -7.94 9.30
C GLY A 541 -0.42 -6.42 9.48
N PRO A 542 -1.51 -5.80 9.99
CA PRO A 542 -1.52 -4.39 10.39
C PRO A 542 -0.38 -4.00 11.32
N LEU A 543 -0.08 -4.83 12.33
CA LEU A 543 1.03 -4.56 13.24
C LEU A 543 2.38 -4.57 12.53
N MET A 544 2.60 -5.51 11.60
CA MET A 544 3.82 -5.52 10.80
C MET A 544 3.89 -4.25 9.94
N ALA A 545 2.85 -3.90 9.21
CA ALA A 545 2.84 -2.68 8.39
C ALA A 545 3.12 -1.42 9.23
N LYS A 546 2.40 -1.21 10.34
CA LYS A 546 2.53 0.02 11.14
C LYS A 546 3.80 0.04 12.01
N GLY A 547 4.18 -1.09 12.60
CA GLY A 547 5.34 -1.23 13.48
C GLY A 547 6.67 -1.34 12.73
N PHE A 548 6.69 -2.02 11.60
CA PHE A 548 7.86 -2.18 10.76
C PHE A 548 7.93 -1.10 9.67
N GLU A 549 7.01 -1.12 8.69
CA GLU A 549 7.11 -0.24 7.52
C GLU A 549 6.95 1.24 7.84
N ASP A 550 5.97 1.58 8.68
CA ASP A 550 5.62 2.98 9.00
C ASP A 550 6.26 3.45 10.31
N THR A 551 7.20 2.70 10.87
CA THR A 551 7.95 3.14 12.06
C THR A 551 9.42 2.71 11.99
N MET A 552 9.70 1.40 12.03
CA MET A 552 11.08 0.90 12.03
C MET A 552 11.90 1.36 10.82
N LEU A 553 11.30 1.38 9.61
CA LEU A 553 11.97 1.82 8.38
C LEU A 553 12.33 3.32 8.37
N TYR A 554 11.79 4.12 9.28
CA TYR A 554 12.15 5.54 9.45
C TYR A 554 13.13 5.76 10.61
N VAL A 555 13.42 4.71 11.39
CA VAL A 555 14.31 4.77 12.55
C VAL A 555 15.65 4.10 12.24
N TYR A 556 15.66 2.90 11.67
CA TYR A 556 16.89 2.17 11.39
C TYR A 556 17.49 2.59 10.05
N ASN A 557 18.25 3.68 10.08
CA ASN A 557 18.62 4.42 8.87
C ASN A 557 19.98 4.01 8.27
N ARG A 558 20.50 2.80 8.60
CA ARG A 558 21.85 2.33 8.20
C ARG A 558 22.14 2.55 6.71
N LEU A 559 21.23 2.10 5.84
CA LEU A 559 21.21 2.35 4.41
C LEU A 559 19.75 2.37 3.94
N ILE A 560 19.19 3.56 3.72
CA ILE A 560 17.72 3.72 3.58
C ILE A 560 17.16 3.22 2.24
N SER A 561 18.01 2.81 1.29
CA SER A 561 17.56 2.09 0.10
C SER A 561 17.08 0.68 0.40
N LEU A 562 17.43 0.11 1.56
CA LEU A 562 16.90 -1.18 2.05
C LEU A 562 15.59 -0.99 2.83
N ASN A 563 15.22 0.26 3.13
CA ASN A 563 14.08 0.61 3.94
C ASN A 563 12.85 0.86 3.04
N ASP A 564 12.38 -0.19 2.40
CA ASP A 564 11.20 -0.17 1.53
C ASP A 564 10.17 -1.23 1.96
N VAL A 565 8.99 -1.20 1.34
CA VAL A 565 7.92 -2.18 1.57
C VAL A 565 8.42 -3.58 1.22
N GLY A 566 8.29 -4.52 2.17
CA GLY A 566 8.88 -5.87 2.08
C GLY A 566 10.40 -5.94 2.24
N GLY A 567 11.07 -4.82 2.49
CA GLY A 567 12.50 -4.77 2.73
C GLY A 567 12.92 -5.48 4.01
N SER A 568 14.21 -5.78 4.12
CA SER A 568 14.82 -6.35 5.34
C SER A 568 16.10 -5.60 5.67
N PRO A 569 16.00 -4.42 6.33
CA PRO A 569 17.14 -3.55 6.59
C PRO A 569 18.25 -4.20 7.42
N ASP A 570 17.99 -5.29 8.12
CA ASP A 570 18.98 -6.14 8.78
C ASP A 570 19.93 -6.81 7.79
N LYS A 571 19.43 -7.21 6.61
CA LYS A 571 20.21 -7.78 5.51
C LYS A 571 20.76 -6.67 4.61
N PHE A 572 22.08 -6.42 4.67
CA PHE A 572 22.70 -5.25 4.02
C PHE A 572 22.72 -5.31 2.48
N GLY A 573 22.64 -6.51 1.91
CA GLY A 573 22.69 -6.79 0.47
C GLY A 573 22.54 -8.28 0.27
N ILE A 574 22.57 -8.72 -0.99
CA ILE A 574 22.56 -10.16 -1.32
C ILE A 574 23.65 -10.50 -2.32
N SER A 575 24.13 -11.75 -2.25
CA SER A 575 25.05 -12.31 -3.23
C SER A 575 24.38 -12.54 -4.59
N ALA A 576 25.19 -12.64 -5.66
CA ALA A 576 24.70 -13.02 -6.98
C ALA A 576 24.05 -14.42 -6.96
N ALA A 577 24.60 -15.36 -6.19
CA ALA A 577 24.07 -16.72 -6.04
C ALA A 577 22.65 -16.71 -5.46
N GLU A 578 22.41 -15.96 -4.38
CA GLU A 578 21.06 -15.85 -3.79
C GLU A 578 20.03 -15.25 -4.76
N PHE A 579 20.45 -14.28 -5.58
CA PHE A 579 19.58 -13.71 -6.61
C PHE A 579 19.26 -14.71 -7.74
N HIS A 580 20.25 -15.50 -8.15
CA HIS A 580 20.06 -16.56 -9.13
C HIS A 580 19.13 -17.65 -8.59
N ASP A 581 19.34 -18.12 -7.36
CA ASP A 581 18.50 -19.12 -6.70
C ASP A 581 17.04 -18.65 -6.58
N PHE A 582 16.84 -17.37 -6.23
CA PHE A 582 15.52 -16.74 -6.24
C PHE A 582 14.84 -16.82 -7.62
N ASN A 583 15.56 -16.48 -8.69
CA ASN A 583 14.99 -16.51 -10.04
C ASN A 583 14.77 -17.92 -10.59
N ILE A 584 15.65 -18.89 -10.26
CA ILE A 584 15.42 -20.31 -10.57
C ILE A 584 14.12 -20.78 -9.93
N LYS A 585 13.97 -20.55 -8.63
CA LYS A 585 12.75 -20.91 -7.89
C LYS A 585 11.52 -20.24 -8.50
N ARG A 586 11.60 -18.92 -8.73
CA ARG A 586 10.51 -18.13 -9.33
C ARG A 586 10.11 -18.65 -10.71
N ALA A 587 11.05 -19.02 -11.56
CA ALA A 587 10.77 -19.59 -12.89
C ALA A 587 9.94 -20.88 -12.81
N HIS A 588 10.12 -21.67 -11.75
CA HIS A 588 9.41 -22.94 -11.56
C HIS A 588 8.08 -22.78 -10.81
N THR A 589 8.04 -21.98 -9.76
CA THR A 589 6.87 -21.93 -8.85
C THR A 589 5.94 -20.75 -9.12
N GLN A 590 6.46 -19.64 -9.63
CA GLN A 590 5.74 -18.38 -9.82
C GLN A 590 6.12 -17.66 -11.13
N PRO A 591 6.10 -18.35 -12.30
CA PRO A 591 6.56 -17.79 -13.57
C PRO A 591 5.74 -16.60 -14.08
N HIS A 592 4.59 -16.34 -13.46
CA HIS A 592 3.63 -15.31 -13.86
C HIS A 592 3.43 -14.24 -12.78
N SER A 593 4.34 -14.14 -11.81
CA SER A 593 4.32 -13.07 -10.81
C SER A 593 4.89 -11.75 -11.36
N MET A 594 4.45 -10.61 -10.81
CA MET A 594 4.92 -9.29 -11.22
C MET A 594 6.36 -9.03 -10.74
N ASN A 595 7.18 -8.40 -11.60
CA ASN A 595 8.51 -7.91 -11.26
C ASN A 595 8.43 -6.38 -11.11
N ALA A 596 8.05 -5.93 -9.91
CA ALA A 596 7.96 -4.52 -9.60
C ALA A 596 9.30 -3.97 -9.12
N THR A 597 9.54 -2.69 -9.40
CA THR A 597 10.64 -1.91 -8.82
C THR A 597 10.17 -0.57 -8.32
N SER A 598 9.00 -0.06 -8.68
CA SER A 598 8.38 1.10 -8.05
C SER A 598 6.88 0.87 -7.98
N THR A 599 6.22 1.40 -6.97
CA THR A 599 4.76 1.31 -6.80
C THR A 599 4.23 2.59 -6.14
N HIS A 600 2.91 2.73 -6.07
CA HIS A 600 2.25 3.82 -5.34
C HIS A 600 2.47 3.78 -3.81
N ASP A 601 2.99 2.68 -3.24
CA ASP A 601 3.26 2.55 -1.80
C ASP A 601 4.74 2.39 -1.45
N THR A 602 5.61 2.18 -2.45
CA THR A 602 7.07 2.17 -2.20
C THR A 602 7.49 3.43 -1.46
N LYS A 603 8.39 3.28 -0.49
CA LYS A 603 8.81 4.40 0.36
C LYS A 603 9.64 5.42 -0.43
N ARG A 604 10.25 5.00 -1.55
CA ARG A 604 11.10 5.79 -2.45
C ARG A 604 10.98 5.27 -3.88
N GLY A 605 11.19 6.14 -4.87
CA GLY A 605 11.28 5.75 -6.27
C GLY A 605 12.48 4.84 -6.57
N GLU A 606 12.40 4.11 -7.67
CA GLU A 606 13.41 3.08 -7.99
C GLU A 606 14.81 3.65 -8.22
N ASP A 607 14.90 4.87 -8.76
CA ASP A 607 16.18 5.51 -9.05
C ASP A 607 16.75 6.26 -7.84
N VAL A 608 15.90 6.62 -6.87
CA VAL A 608 16.36 7.07 -5.54
C VAL A 608 17.13 5.94 -4.84
N ARG A 609 16.60 4.72 -4.86
CA ARG A 609 17.28 3.56 -4.28
C ARG A 609 18.55 3.21 -5.03
N ALA A 610 18.51 3.18 -6.37
CA ALA A 610 19.68 2.87 -7.20
C ALA A 610 20.87 3.82 -6.92
N ARG A 611 20.61 5.11 -6.68
CA ARG A 611 21.61 6.09 -6.25
C ARG A 611 22.14 5.82 -4.85
N ILE A 612 21.26 5.59 -3.88
CA ILE A 612 21.67 5.35 -2.49
C ILE A 612 22.48 4.05 -2.38
N ASN A 613 22.18 3.03 -3.18
CA ASN A 613 22.94 1.78 -3.23
C ASN A 613 24.43 1.97 -3.54
N VAL A 614 24.80 3.01 -4.32
CA VAL A 614 26.21 3.35 -4.62
C VAL A 614 27.01 3.61 -3.34
N LEU A 615 26.37 4.13 -2.28
CA LEU A 615 27.04 4.36 -0.99
C LEU A 615 27.65 3.07 -0.44
N SER A 616 26.98 1.92 -0.65
CA SER A 616 27.43 0.62 -0.17
C SER A 616 28.82 0.24 -0.71
N GLU A 617 29.23 0.77 -1.87
CA GLU A 617 30.51 0.49 -2.52
C GLU A 617 31.68 1.29 -1.92
N ILE A 618 31.39 2.42 -1.27
CA ILE A 618 32.37 3.44 -0.87
C ILE A 618 32.21 3.89 0.61
N PRO A 619 32.20 2.96 1.58
CA PRO A 619 31.93 3.25 2.99
C PRO A 619 32.86 4.32 3.60
N GLU A 620 34.16 4.26 3.31
CA GLU A 620 35.14 5.22 3.85
C GLU A 620 34.90 6.65 3.32
N PHE A 621 34.58 6.79 2.02
CA PHE A 621 34.31 8.09 1.42
C PHE A 621 32.97 8.65 1.91
N TRP A 622 31.99 7.77 2.14
CA TRP A 622 30.73 8.12 2.79
C TRP A 622 30.95 8.63 4.22
N GLU A 623 31.70 7.90 5.05
CA GLU A 623 31.97 8.28 6.44
C GLU A 623 32.66 9.65 6.54
N SER A 624 33.71 9.84 5.75
CA SER A 624 34.49 11.08 5.76
C SER A 624 33.63 12.28 5.34
N SER A 625 32.77 12.10 4.33
CA SER A 625 31.84 13.12 3.86
C SER A 625 30.80 13.47 4.91
N LEU A 626 30.17 12.47 5.54
CA LEU A 626 29.22 12.64 6.64
C LEU A 626 29.78 13.46 7.80
N ARG A 627 30.96 13.07 8.30
CA ARG A 627 31.63 13.75 9.42
C ARG A 627 31.92 15.21 9.06
N LYS A 628 32.34 15.47 7.82
CA LYS A 628 32.62 16.81 7.31
C LYS A 628 31.34 17.65 7.23
N TRP A 629 30.28 17.12 6.64
CA TRP A 629 29.00 17.82 6.51
C TRP A 629 28.37 18.13 7.86
N SER A 630 28.34 17.17 8.78
CA SER A 630 27.82 17.39 10.13
C SER A 630 28.62 18.48 10.86
N LYS A 631 29.95 18.55 10.69
CA LYS A 631 30.78 19.63 11.23
C LYS A 631 30.43 21.00 10.61
N LEU A 632 30.25 21.07 9.29
CA LEU A 632 29.87 22.31 8.58
C LEU A 632 28.48 22.80 9.00
N ASN A 633 27.54 21.88 9.19
CA ASN A 633 26.15 22.19 9.51
C ASN A 633 25.88 22.35 11.02
N ARG A 634 26.85 22.02 11.90
CA ARG A 634 26.72 22.12 13.36
C ARG A 634 26.21 23.48 13.85
N ARG A 635 26.68 24.60 13.26
CA ARG A 635 26.25 25.96 13.63
C ARG A 635 24.83 26.32 13.12
N LYS A 636 24.29 25.54 12.18
CA LYS A 636 22.96 25.74 11.61
C LYS A 636 21.86 25.08 12.44
N LYS A 637 22.22 24.07 13.25
CA LYS A 637 21.34 23.37 14.19
C LYS A 637 20.96 24.27 15.37
N LYS A 638 19.76 24.05 15.93
CA LYS A 638 19.33 24.61 17.22
C LYS A 638 19.14 23.47 18.22
N ALA A 639 19.29 23.76 19.51
CA ALA A 639 19.04 22.79 20.57
C ALA A 639 17.78 23.16 21.35
N VAL A 640 16.89 22.19 21.55
CA VAL A 640 15.68 22.32 22.38
C VAL A 640 15.68 21.15 23.36
N LYS A 641 15.46 21.43 24.66
CA LYS A 641 15.45 20.43 25.74
C LYS A 641 16.68 19.51 25.76
N GLY A 642 17.85 20.03 25.35
CA GLY A 642 19.11 19.27 25.31
C GLY A 642 19.36 18.45 24.02
N THR A 643 18.38 18.37 23.11
CA THR A 643 18.52 17.69 21.82
C THR A 643 18.83 18.69 20.73
N ALA A 644 19.92 18.46 19.98
CA ALA A 644 20.21 19.24 18.76
C ALA A 644 19.32 18.76 17.63
N ILE A 645 18.74 19.70 16.86
CA ILE A 645 17.76 19.42 15.81
C ILE A 645 18.33 19.82 14.43
N PRO A 646 18.28 18.92 13.43
CA PRO A 646 17.91 17.50 13.58
C PRO A 646 18.90 16.76 14.48
N ASP A 647 18.43 15.70 15.12
CA ASP A 647 19.32 14.78 15.82
C ASP A 647 20.27 14.08 14.84
N LYS A 648 21.16 13.23 15.33
CA LYS A 648 22.13 12.58 14.44
C LYS A 648 21.49 11.54 13.51
N ASN A 649 20.46 10.84 13.94
CA ASN A 649 19.82 9.81 13.11
C ASN A 649 18.95 10.45 12.02
N ASP A 650 18.23 11.52 12.35
CA ASP A 650 17.46 12.33 11.40
C ASP A 650 18.37 13.09 10.42
N GLU A 651 19.53 13.57 10.88
CA GLU A 651 20.55 14.15 10.00
C GLU A 651 21.11 13.10 9.02
N TYR A 652 21.40 11.88 9.49
CA TYR A 652 21.88 10.77 8.66
C TYR A 652 20.85 10.37 7.59
N PHE A 653 19.57 10.30 7.99
CA PHE A 653 18.44 10.05 7.09
C PHE A 653 18.29 11.14 6.03
N LEU A 654 18.36 12.41 6.44
CA LEU A 654 18.25 13.56 5.54
C LEU A 654 19.33 13.53 4.46
N TYR A 655 20.59 13.26 4.82
CA TYR A 655 21.68 13.26 3.85
C TYR A 655 21.52 12.16 2.79
N GLN A 656 21.11 10.95 3.18
CA GLN A 656 20.81 9.89 2.20
C GLN A 656 19.60 10.25 1.33
N THR A 657 18.56 10.85 1.91
CA THR A 657 17.37 11.31 1.16
C THR A 657 17.76 12.36 0.12
N LEU A 658 18.59 13.33 0.48
CA LEU A 658 19.12 14.33 -0.43
C LEU A 658 19.96 13.68 -1.55
N ILE A 659 20.81 12.71 -1.22
CA ILE A 659 21.65 12.00 -2.21
C ILE A 659 20.77 11.30 -3.26
N GLY A 660 19.76 10.58 -2.79
CA GLY A 660 18.88 9.80 -3.66
C GLY A 660 17.96 10.68 -4.52
N ALA A 661 17.28 11.66 -3.92
CA ALA A 661 16.17 12.37 -4.57
C ALA A 661 16.53 13.72 -5.21
N MET A 662 17.74 14.24 -5.03
CA MET A 662 18.14 15.54 -5.62
C MET A 662 18.06 15.49 -7.17
N PRO A 663 17.37 16.44 -7.82
CA PRO A 663 17.21 16.43 -9.27
C PRO A 663 18.55 16.72 -9.99
N PHE A 664 18.65 16.31 -11.25
CA PHE A 664 19.84 16.57 -12.07
C PHE A 664 19.99 18.05 -12.44
N LYS A 665 18.87 18.74 -12.70
CA LYS A 665 18.86 20.15 -13.14
C LYS A 665 18.67 21.11 -11.98
N SER A 666 19.44 22.19 -11.95
CA SER A 666 19.39 23.21 -10.90
C SER A 666 18.07 23.98 -10.86
N GLU A 667 17.37 24.11 -11.99
CA GLU A 667 16.07 24.78 -12.09
C GLU A 667 14.96 24.07 -11.30
N GLU A 668 15.10 22.77 -11.07
CA GLU A 668 14.13 21.95 -10.31
C GLU A 668 14.35 22.06 -8.78
N PHE A 669 15.43 22.70 -8.33
CA PHE A 669 15.82 22.71 -6.90
C PHE A 669 14.78 23.38 -6.02
N GLY A 670 14.09 24.40 -6.52
CA GLY A 670 13.02 25.10 -5.78
C GLY A 670 11.85 24.17 -5.45
N ASN A 671 11.34 23.45 -6.46
CA ASN A 671 10.26 22.47 -6.29
C ASN A 671 10.71 21.29 -5.42
N PHE A 672 11.93 20.78 -5.65
CA PHE A 672 12.51 19.72 -4.83
C PHE A 672 12.59 20.08 -3.35
N ARG A 673 12.98 21.32 -3.02
CA ARG A 673 13.05 21.78 -1.63
C ARG A 673 11.69 21.74 -0.93
N ALA A 674 10.61 22.10 -1.62
CA ALA A 674 9.26 22.01 -1.08
C ALA A 674 8.85 20.56 -0.81
N ARG A 675 9.02 19.68 -1.81
CA ARG A 675 8.76 18.23 -1.71
C ARG A 675 9.52 17.59 -0.55
N LEU A 676 10.81 17.92 -0.41
CA LEU A 676 11.65 17.41 0.68
C LEU A 676 11.13 17.83 2.05
N LYS A 677 10.69 19.09 2.22
CA LYS A 677 10.17 19.57 3.49
C LYS A 677 8.91 18.80 3.91
N GLU A 678 7.98 18.61 2.99
CA GLU A 678 6.78 17.80 3.23
C GLU A 678 7.14 16.35 3.59
N TYR A 679 8.07 15.75 2.84
CA TYR A 679 8.55 14.39 3.12
C TYR A 679 9.19 14.26 4.50
N ILE A 680 10.05 15.20 4.90
CA ILE A 680 10.75 15.11 6.18
C ILE A 680 9.77 15.17 7.35
N ILE A 681 8.74 16.03 7.28
CA ILE A 681 7.68 16.04 8.30
C ILE A 681 6.98 14.68 8.40
N LYS A 682 6.60 14.10 7.26
CA LYS A 682 6.05 12.74 7.23
C LYS A 682 7.01 11.73 7.85
N ALA A 683 8.27 11.71 7.43
CA ALA A 683 9.28 10.77 7.92
C ALA A 683 9.49 10.83 9.45
N VAL A 684 9.62 12.03 10.03
CA VAL A 684 9.83 12.15 11.49
C VAL A 684 8.57 11.84 12.30
N ARG A 685 7.37 12.08 11.74
CA ARG A 685 6.10 11.67 12.35
C ARG A 685 5.89 10.16 12.27
N GLU A 686 6.29 9.51 11.18
CA GLU A 686 6.28 8.05 11.06
C GLU A 686 7.28 7.40 12.03
N ALA A 687 8.48 7.98 12.20
CA ALA A 687 9.48 7.48 13.14
C ALA A 687 9.01 7.46 14.60
N LYS A 688 8.07 8.36 14.98
CA LYS A 688 7.48 8.48 16.32
C LYS A 688 8.52 8.64 17.44
N VAL A 689 9.67 9.26 17.14
CA VAL A 689 10.76 9.50 18.12
C VAL A 689 10.59 10.85 18.81
N HIS A 690 10.50 11.93 18.03
CA HIS A 690 10.42 13.31 18.55
C HIS A 690 9.06 13.95 18.31
N THR A 691 8.36 13.56 17.24
CA THR A 691 7.02 14.03 16.87
C THR A 691 6.19 12.85 16.36
N ALA A 692 4.87 12.99 16.32
CA ALA A 692 3.94 11.97 15.82
C ALA A 692 2.67 12.63 15.28
N TRP A 693 1.94 11.93 14.41
CA TRP A 693 0.67 12.43 13.85
C TRP A 693 -0.37 12.81 14.92
N LEU A 694 -0.48 12.02 15.99
CA LEU A 694 -1.47 12.21 17.05
C LEU A 694 -1.20 13.42 17.96
N LYS A 695 0.08 13.78 18.09
CA LYS A 695 0.57 14.86 18.94
C LYS A 695 1.85 15.45 18.32
N PRO A 696 1.72 16.31 17.31
CA PRO A 696 2.87 16.91 16.66
C PRO A 696 3.69 17.77 17.63
N ASP A 697 5.01 17.63 17.60
CA ASP A 697 5.95 18.58 18.21
C ASP A 697 6.33 19.62 17.14
N THR A 698 5.55 20.68 17.06
CA THR A 698 5.71 21.73 16.05
C THR A 698 7.04 22.46 16.18
N ASP A 699 7.59 22.59 17.39
CA ASP A 699 8.90 23.20 17.60
C ASP A 699 10.00 22.35 16.94
N TYR A 700 9.95 21.03 17.12
CA TYR A 700 10.90 20.12 16.46
C TYR A 700 10.80 20.22 14.94
N GLU A 701 9.57 20.15 14.43
CA GLU A 701 9.26 20.21 13.01
C GLU A 701 9.75 21.51 12.38
N GLU A 702 9.38 22.67 12.92
CA GLU A 702 9.77 23.97 12.38
C GLU A 702 11.28 24.22 12.44
N ILE A 703 11.95 23.78 13.50
CA ILE A 703 13.41 23.90 13.61
C ILE A 703 14.10 23.01 12.58
N PHE A 704 13.60 21.80 12.35
CA PHE A 704 14.15 20.91 11.33
C PHE A 704 13.92 21.49 9.92
N LEU A 705 12.72 22.00 9.63
CA LEU A 705 12.45 22.71 8.37
C LEU A 705 13.38 23.92 8.18
N ALA A 706 13.62 24.72 9.22
CA ALA A 706 14.56 25.83 9.17
C ALA A 706 16.02 25.38 8.99
N PHE A 707 16.38 24.18 9.46
CA PHE A 707 17.68 23.58 9.18
C PHE A 707 17.82 23.20 7.70
N ILE A 708 16.81 22.53 7.11
CA ILE A 708 16.75 22.19 5.68
C ILE A 708 16.92 23.46 4.85
N GLU A 709 16.22 24.53 5.23
CA GLU A 709 16.31 25.82 4.55
C GLU A 709 17.76 26.33 4.50
N LYS A 710 18.48 26.30 5.62
CA LYS A 710 19.86 26.79 5.71
C LYS A 710 20.90 25.90 5.05
N ILE A 711 20.67 24.58 4.95
CA ILE A 711 21.63 23.69 4.29
C ILE A 711 21.46 23.69 2.77
N LEU A 712 20.26 24.02 2.27
CA LEU A 712 19.95 24.14 0.84
C LEU A 712 19.97 25.59 0.32
N ASP A 713 20.50 26.52 1.09
CA ASP A 713 20.76 27.89 0.65
C ASP A 713 21.73 27.88 -0.54
N THR A 714 21.31 28.41 -1.69
CA THR A 714 22.07 28.40 -2.95
C THR A 714 23.14 29.48 -3.06
N SER A 715 23.36 30.27 -2.01
CA SER A 715 24.42 31.27 -2.00
C SER A 715 25.81 30.62 -2.08
N ASP A 716 26.73 31.32 -2.73
CA ASP A 716 28.14 30.90 -2.84
C ASP A 716 28.86 30.80 -1.49
N LYS A 717 28.24 31.23 -0.39
CA LYS A 717 28.79 31.10 0.97
C LYS A 717 28.49 29.73 1.59
N ASN A 718 27.56 28.96 1.03
CA ASN A 718 27.17 27.66 1.56
C ASN A 718 28.17 26.57 1.16
N GLN A 719 29.25 26.44 1.93
CA GLN A 719 30.28 25.43 1.70
C GLN A 719 29.72 24.00 1.72
N PHE A 720 28.77 23.69 2.61
CA PHE A 720 28.15 22.36 2.66
C PHE A 720 27.51 22.01 1.32
N LEU A 721 26.66 22.88 0.78
CA LEU A 721 25.91 22.57 -0.44
C LEU A 721 26.84 22.34 -1.64
N ARG A 722 27.91 23.14 -1.77
CA ARG A 722 28.90 22.92 -2.84
C ARG A 722 29.56 21.56 -2.75
N GLU A 723 30.05 21.19 -1.57
CA GLU A 723 30.71 19.90 -1.36
C GLU A 723 29.73 18.73 -1.49
N PHE A 724 28.50 18.92 -1.02
CA PHE A 724 27.43 17.94 -1.13
C PHE A 724 27.05 17.70 -2.59
N ILE A 725 26.86 18.75 -3.40
CA ILE A 725 26.52 18.62 -4.83
C ILE A 725 27.63 17.89 -5.59
N THR A 726 28.91 18.17 -5.30
CA THR A 726 30.02 17.41 -5.92
C THR A 726 29.91 15.91 -5.62
N PHE A 727 29.67 15.55 -4.35
CA PHE A 727 29.47 14.16 -3.97
C PHE A 727 28.21 13.56 -4.62
N GLN A 728 27.10 14.29 -4.61
CA GLN A 728 25.82 13.84 -5.15
C GLN A 728 25.88 13.61 -6.66
N LYS A 729 26.60 14.46 -7.42
CA LYS A 729 26.81 14.26 -8.86
C LYS A 729 27.52 12.95 -9.16
N MET A 730 28.59 12.65 -8.42
CA MET A 730 29.29 11.37 -8.51
C MET A 730 28.35 10.20 -8.23
N ILE A 731 27.58 10.26 -7.14
CA ILE A 731 26.60 9.22 -6.82
C ILE A 731 25.54 9.08 -7.92
N SER A 732 25.03 10.19 -8.44
CA SER A 732 24.01 10.18 -9.49
C SER A 732 24.52 9.59 -10.81
N TYR A 733 25.80 9.80 -11.12
CA TYR A 733 26.47 9.24 -12.29
C TYR A 733 26.47 7.71 -12.24
N TYR A 734 26.91 7.13 -11.12
CA TYR A 734 26.87 5.67 -10.94
C TYR A 734 25.44 5.13 -10.77
N GLY A 735 24.56 5.92 -10.13
CA GLY A 735 23.15 5.59 -9.94
C GLY A 735 22.41 5.36 -11.27
N ILE A 736 22.73 6.15 -12.31
CA ILE A 736 22.18 5.95 -13.67
C ILE A 736 22.45 4.52 -14.16
N PHE A 737 23.68 4.02 -14.01
CA PHE A 737 24.02 2.69 -14.48
C PHE A 737 23.37 1.58 -13.64
N ASN A 738 23.30 1.75 -12.32
CA ASN A 738 22.55 0.84 -11.45
C ASN A 738 21.07 0.77 -11.87
N SER A 739 20.46 1.92 -12.18
CA SER A 739 19.08 1.99 -12.68
C SER A 739 18.89 1.31 -14.04
N LEU A 740 19.82 1.47 -14.99
CA LEU A 740 19.75 0.80 -16.28
C LEU A 740 19.90 -0.72 -16.15
N SER A 741 20.84 -1.17 -15.32
CA SER A 741 21.01 -2.60 -15.00
C SER A 741 19.76 -3.17 -14.32
N GLN A 742 19.21 -2.48 -13.31
CA GLN A 742 17.98 -2.89 -12.63
C GLN A 742 16.80 -2.98 -13.62
N CYS A 743 16.67 -2.01 -14.53
CA CYS A 743 15.62 -2.00 -15.54
C CYS A 743 15.73 -3.20 -16.49
N LEU A 744 16.93 -3.50 -17.00
CA LEU A 744 17.16 -4.65 -17.86
C LEU A 744 16.87 -5.97 -17.14
N ILE A 745 17.33 -6.11 -15.89
CA ILE A 745 17.08 -7.30 -15.07
C ILE A 745 15.58 -7.48 -14.82
N ARG A 746 14.84 -6.41 -14.48
CA ARG A 746 13.38 -6.43 -14.32
C ARG A 746 12.66 -7.01 -15.54
N ILE A 747 13.07 -6.58 -16.74
CA ILE A 747 12.43 -6.95 -18.00
C ILE A 747 12.77 -8.39 -18.42
N THR A 748 13.98 -8.87 -18.12
CA THR A 748 14.48 -10.15 -18.66
C THR A 748 14.38 -11.32 -17.69
N SER A 749 14.17 -11.06 -16.39
CA SER A 749 13.98 -12.10 -15.37
C SER A 749 12.65 -12.88 -15.56
N PRO A 750 12.53 -14.08 -14.96
CA PRO A 750 11.26 -14.82 -14.84
C PRO A 750 10.18 -13.99 -14.11
N GLY A 751 8.91 -14.25 -14.41
CA GLY A 751 7.84 -13.28 -14.15
C GLY A 751 7.72 -12.28 -15.29
N PHE A 752 6.95 -11.20 -15.11
CA PHE A 752 6.86 -10.12 -16.08
C PHE A 752 7.10 -8.74 -15.46
N PRO A 753 7.72 -7.80 -16.20
CA PRO A 753 8.00 -6.46 -15.68
C PRO A 753 6.72 -5.66 -15.43
N ASP A 754 6.64 -5.03 -14.25
CA ASP A 754 5.66 -4.01 -13.93
C ASP A 754 6.32 -2.63 -13.91
N PHE A 755 5.68 -1.66 -14.56
CA PHE A 755 6.14 -0.27 -14.64
C PHE A 755 5.15 0.63 -13.92
N TYR A 756 5.63 1.39 -12.93
CA TYR A 756 4.84 2.45 -12.33
C TYR A 756 4.84 3.68 -13.22
N GLN A 757 3.71 4.38 -13.31
CA GLN A 757 3.59 5.54 -14.21
C GLN A 757 4.72 6.55 -14.04
N GLY A 758 5.35 6.93 -15.16
CA GLY A 758 6.46 7.88 -15.18
C GLY A 758 7.86 7.27 -15.01
N SER A 759 7.98 6.02 -14.55
CA SER A 759 9.26 5.34 -14.25
C SER A 759 10.08 4.94 -15.48
N GLU A 760 9.55 5.18 -16.69
CA GLU A 760 10.34 5.15 -17.92
C GLU A 760 11.44 6.23 -17.96
N PHE A 761 11.30 7.29 -17.17
CA PHE A 761 12.37 8.25 -16.85
C PHE A 761 12.92 8.01 -15.43
N TRP A 762 13.74 8.94 -14.95
CA TRP A 762 14.28 8.89 -13.60
C TRP A 762 13.19 9.14 -12.54
N ASP A 763 12.76 8.09 -11.86
CA ASP A 763 11.84 8.12 -10.73
C ASP A 763 12.57 8.55 -9.45
N LEU A 764 12.67 9.86 -9.28
CA LEU A 764 13.24 10.53 -8.11
C LEU A 764 12.15 10.91 -7.08
N SER A 765 11.10 10.10 -6.99
CA SER A 765 9.98 10.33 -6.07
C SER A 765 10.30 9.84 -4.66
N LEU A 766 9.68 10.47 -3.68
CA LEU A 766 9.63 10.06 -2.27
C LEU A 766 8.29 9.37 -2.00
N VAL A 767 8.02 8.98 -0.76
CA VAL A 767 6.77 8.30 -0.39
C VAL A 767 5.53 9.15 -0.73
N ASP A 768 4.40 8.49 -0.93
CA ASP A 768 3.05 9.08 -1.05
C ASP A 768 2.86 10.30 -0.12
N PRO A 769 2.39 11.46 -0.61
CA PRO A 769 1.86 11.72 -1.95
C PRO A 769 2.89 12.08 -3.02
N ASP A 770 4.20 12.08 -2.74
CA ASP A 770 5.19 12.54 -3.71
C ASP A 770 5.34 11.60 -4.93
N ASN A 771 5.14 10.30 -4.75
CA ASN A 771 5.07 9.31 -5.83
C ASN A 771 3.73 9.31 -6.60
N ARG A 772 2.78 10.20 -6.27
CA ARG A 772 1.49 10.34 -6.97
C ARG A 772 1.41 11.59 -7.84
N ARG A 773 2.54 12.27 -8.06
CA ARG A 773 2.61 13.45 -8.92
C ARG A 773 2.18 13.12 -10.36
N PRO A 774 1.58 14.08 -11.09
CA PRO A 774 1.21 13.88 -12.49
C PRO A 774 2.39 13.52 -13.39
N VAL A 775 2.11 12.74 -14.43
CA VAL A 775 3.10 12.33 -15.43
C VAL A 775 2.87 13.11 -16.73
N ASP A 776 3.92 13.70 -17.29
CA ASP A 776 3.89 14.35 -18.59
C ASP A 776 3.96 13.31 -19.72
N PHE A 777 2.82 12.71 -20.05
CA PHE A 777 2.69 11.77 -21.15
C PHE A 777 2.90 12.40 -22.54
N PRO A 778 2.38 13.60 -22.86
CA PRO A 778 2.64 14.23 -24.15
C PRO A 778 4.12 14.33 -24.51
N LEU A 779 4.98 14.70 -23.55
CA LEU A 779 6.44 14.71 -23.74
C LEU A 779 6.99 13.32 -24.08
N ARG A 780 6.52 12.28 -23.39
CA ARG A 780 6.95 10.89 -23.59
C ARG A 780 6.52 10.34 -24.95
N VAL A 781 5.30 10.66 -25.38
CA VAL A 781 4.82 10.32 -26.72
C VAL A 781 5.70 10.95 -27.79
N TRP A 782 5.99 12.25 -27.66
CA TRP A 782 6.86 12.95 -28.60
C TRP A 782 8.27 12.36 -28.65
N LEU A 783 8.89 12.14 -27.48
CA LEU A 783 10.24 11.59 -27.36
C LEU A 783 10.36 10.16 -27.89
N LEU A 784 9.38 9.28 -27.64
CA LEU A 784 9.41 7.92 -28.18
C LEU A 784 9.34 7.94 -29.71
N ASN A 785 8.48 8.78 -30.29
CA ASN A 785 8.37 8.93 -31.75
C ASN A 785 9.66 9.47 -32.38
N GLU A 786 10.28 10.47 -31.75
CA GLU A 786 11.56 11.03 -32.20
C GLU A 786 12.68 9.98 -32.15
N MET A 787 12.76 9.21 -31.07
CA MET A 787 13.74 8.12 -30.94
C MET A 787 13.56 7.04 -32.01
N LYS A 788 12.32 6.60 -32.27
CA LYS A 788 12.03 5.60 -33.31
C LYS A 788 12.42 6.10 -34.70
N SER A 789 12.20 7.39 -34.98
CA SER A 789 12.62 8.00 -36.25
C SER A 789 14.15 8.05 -36.40
N ARG A 790 14.89 8.37 -35.33
CA ARG A 790 16.35 8.45 -35.35
C ARG A 790 17.02 7.08 -35.35
N GLU A 791 16.43 6.11 -34.66
CA GLU A 791 16.88 4.71 -34.67
C GLU A 791 16.91 4.15 -36.10
N ALA A 792 15.86 4.42 -36.89
CA ALA A 792 15.75 3.95 -38.26
C ALA A 792 16.78 4.57 -39.22
N ASP A 793 17.35 5.73 -38.85
CA ASP A 793 18.35 6.46 -39.65
C ASP A 793 19.80 6.14 -39.19
N ASP A 794 20.12 6.41 -37.91
CA ASP A 794 21.42 6.14 -37.31
C ASP A 794 21.30 5.79 -35.81
N ILE A 795 21.08 4.50 -35.52
CA ILE A 795 21.04 3.97 -34.15
C ILE A 795 22.33 4.28 -33.36
N SER A 796 23.50 4.25 -34.02
CA SER A 796 24.78 4.51 -33.35
C SER A 796 24.89 5.98 -32.94
N GLY A 797 24.43 6.89 -33.80
CA GLY A 797 24.32 8.32 -33.50
C GLY A 797 23.32 8.62 -32.39
N LEU A 798 22.17 7.95 -32.39
CA LEU A 798 21.20 8.03 -31.31
C LEU A 798 21.81 7.58 -29.98
N ILE A 799 22.46 6.42 -29.92
CA ILE A 799 23.07 5.91 -28.67
C ILE A 799 24.13 6.88 -28.12
N ARG A 800 24.97 7.46 -28.99
CA ARG A 800 25.95 8.47 -28.56
C ARG A 800 25.29 9.71 -27.94
N ASP A 801 24.18 10.18 -28.51
CA ASP A 801 23.39 11.28 -27.96
C ASP A 801 22.77 10.92 -26.60
N LEU A 802 22.19 9.72 -26.49
CA LEU A 802 21.62 9.23 -25.23
C LEU A 802 22.66 9.11 -24.12
N LEU A 803 23.89 8.69 -24.44
CA LEU A 803 25.02 8.61 -23.49
C LEU A 803 25.53 9.99 -23.06
N SER A 804 25.53 10.97 -23.95
CA SER A 804 25.97 12.34 -23.62
C SER A 804 24.94 13.13 -22.83
N THR A 805 23.68 12.66 -22.80
CA THR A 805 22.54 13.34 -22.17
C THR A 805 21.76 12.47 -21.17
N MET A 806 22.40 11.44 -20.60
CA MET A 806 21.74 10.44 -19.74
C MET A 806 20.86 11.03 -18.62
N GLU A 807 21.21 12.20 -18.10
CA GLU A 807 20.50 12.92 -17.03
C GLU A 807 19.04 13.25 -17.37
N ASP A 808 18.65 13.27 -18.66
CA ASP A 808 17.27 13.53 -19.09
C ASP A 808 16.35 12.29 -19.08
N GLY A 809 16.90 11.09 -18.90
CA GLY A 809 16.14 9.84 -18.78
C GLY A 809 15.80 9.16 -20.10
N ARG A 810 16.09 9.79 -21.25
CA ARG A 810 15.81 9.20 -22.58
C ARG A 810 16.51 7.86 -22.79
N ILE A 811 17.71 7.69 -22.23
CA ILE A 811 18.46 6.43 -22.29
C ILE A 811 17.70 5.26 -21.64
N LYS A 812 16.96 5.53 -20.56
CA LYS A 812 16.14 4.52 -19.86
C LYS A 812 14.88 4.19 -20.65
N LEU A 813 14.22 5.20 -21.22
CA LEU A 813 13.08 5.00 -22.13
C LEU A 813 13.49 4.16 -23.35
N PHE A 814 14.63 4.46 -23.97
CA PHE A 814 15.17 3.69 -25.08
C PHE A 814 15.43 2.22 -24.70
N LEU A 815 16.08 1.98 -23.54
CA LEU A 815 16.30 0.63 -23.03
C LEU A 815 14.99 -0.15 -22.86
N ILE A 816 13.96 0.48 -22.28
CA ILE A 816 12.64 -0.15 -22.08
C ILE A 816 12.00 -0.51 -23.42
N TYR A 817 11.94 0.45 -24.34
CA TYR A 817 11.38 0.24 -25.67
C TYR A 817 12.06 -0.92 -26.42
N LYS A 818 13.40 -0.94 -26.46
CA LYS A 818 14.15 -1.99 -27.15
C LYS A 818 13.97 -3.37 -26.51
N THR A 819 14.03 -3.45 -25.19
CA THR A 819 13.98 -4.74 -24.49
C THR A 819 12.57 -5.30 -24.36
N LEU A 820 11.53 -4.46 -24.25
CA LEU A 820 10.14 -4.92 -24.33
C LEU A 820 9.78 -5.40 -25.73
N ALA A 821 10.29 -4.77 -26.78
CA ALA A 821 10.11 -5.25 -28.16
C ALA A 821 10.65 -6.69 -28.32
N GLU A 822 11.86 -6.97 -27.83
CA GLU A 822 12.41 -8.33 -27.82
C GLU A 822 11.59 -9.29 -26.98
N ARG A 823 11.13 -8.86 -25.80
CA ARG A 823 10.30 -9.68 -24.93
C ARG A 823 8.98 -10.06 -25.61
N GLN A 824 8.41 -9.18 -26.42
CA GLN A 824 7.23 -9.47 -27.24
C GLN A 824 7.53 -10.43 -28.39
N ILE A 825 8.62 -10.20 -29.14
CA ILE A 825 9.05 -11.07 -30.26
C ILE A 825 9.31 -12.50 -29.76
N HIS A 826 10.05 -12.62 -28.66
CA HIS A 826 10.45 -13.89 -28.05
C HIS A 826 9.59 -14.24 -26.83
N ARG A 827 8.28 -13.95 -26.86
CA ARG A 827 7.35 -14.15 -25.73
C ARG A 827 7.52 -15.50 -25.04
N ASN A 828 7.51 -16.61 -25.79
CA ASN A 828 7.59 -17.95 -25.21
C ASN A 828 8.90 -18.18 -24.44
N LEU A 829 10.02 -17.61 -24.91
CA LEU A 829 11.33 -17.71 -24.25
C LEU A 829 11.29 -17.03 -22.88
N PHE A 830 10.71 -15.83 -22.79
CA PHE A 830 10.64 -15.10 -21.53
C PHE A 830 9.51 -15.54 -20.60
N GLU A 831 8.43 -16.12 -21.15
CA GLU A 831 7.30 -16.62 -20.36
C GLU A 831 7.57 -18.03 -19.79
N LYS A 832 8.22 -18.91 -20.58
CA LYS A 832 8.34 -20.35 -20.29
C LYS A 832 9.77 -20.89 -20.33
N GLY A 833 10.73 -20.13 -20.83
CA GLY A 833 12.12 -20.57 -20.91
C GLY A 833 12.76 -20.70 -19.54
N ASP A 834 13.70 -21.63 -19.42
CA ASP A 834 14.46 -21.87 -18.20
C ASP A 834 15.32 -20.64 -17.85
N TYR A 835 15.62 -20.50 -16.56
CA TYR A 835 16.58 -19.49 -16.08
C TYR A 835 17.92 -20.17 -15.83
N VAL A 836 18.95 -19.77 -16.57
CA VAL A 836 20.30 -20.35 -16.46
C VAL A 836 21.26 -19.28 -15.93
N PRO A 837 21.74 -19.38 -14.69
CA PRO A 837 22.79 -18.51 -14.18
C PRO A 837 24.05 -18.64 -15.04
N ILE A 838 24.72 -17.53 -15.33
CA ILE A 838 25.95 -17.52 -16.12
C ILE A 838 27.14 -17.15 -15.24
N GLU A 839 28.17 -18.00 -15.27
CA GLU A 839 29.42 -17.75 -14.54
C GLU A 839 30.19 -16.58 -15.17
N THR A 840 30.62 -15.63 -14.33
CA THR A 840 31.49 -14.51 -14.69
C THR A 840 32.93 -14.77 -14.23
N ARG A 841 33.92 -14.42 -15.05
CA ARG A 841 35.35 -14.56 -14.76
C ARG A 841 36.14 -13.32 -15.19
N GLY A 842 37.39 -13.23 -14.74
CA GLY A 842 38.28 -12.09 -14.97
C GLY A 842 38.30 -11.11 -13.81
N LYS A 843 38.96 -9.97 -14.01
CA LYS A 843 39.25 -8.95 -13.00
C LYS A 843 38.01 -8.36 -12.33
N TYR A 844 36.96 -8.08 -13.10
CA TYR A 844 35.72 -7.45 -12.61
C TYR A 844 34.54 -8.41 -12.58
N LYS A 845 34.78 -9.71 -12.36
CA LYS A 845 33.75 -10.76 -12.36
C LYS A 845 32.56 -10.46 -11.42
N ASP A 846 32.81 -9.85 -10.27
CA ASP A 846 31.79 -9.55 -9.25
C ASP A 846 31.01 -8.25 -9.57
N SER A 847 31.46 -7.50 -10.57
CA SER A 847 30.82 -6.28 -11.08
C SER A 847 29.85 -6.54 -12.24
N ILE A 848 29.53 -7.80 -12.51
CA ILE A 848 28.59 -8.21 -13.57
C ILE A 848 27.60 -9.22 -13.00
N ILE A 849 26.32 -9.03 -13.32
CA ILE A 849 25.28 -10.06 -13.19
C ILE A 849 24.93 -10.53 -14.60
N ALA A 850 25.01 -11.84 -14.82
CA ALA A 850 24.69 -12.46 -16.09
C ALA A 850 23.82 -13.70 -15.92
N PHE A 851 22.84 -13.86 -16.79
CA PHE A 851 21.99 -15.03 -16.86
C PHE A 851 21.39 -15.19 -18.26
N ALA A 852 20.98 -16.41 -18.61
CA ALA A 852 20.23 -16.69 -19.82
C ALA A 852 18.77 -17.04 -19.52
N ARG A 853 17.89 -16.68 -20.45
CA ARG A 853 16.63 -17.37 -20.70
C ARG A 853 16.85 -18.36 -21.83
N GLU A 854 16.46 -19.62 -21.62
CA GLU A 854 16.69 -20.71 -22.56
C GLU A 854 15.39 -21.42 -22.92
N GLN A 855 15.13 -21.54 -24.22
CA GLN A 855 14.11 -22.42 -24.78
C GLN A 855 14.59 -22.91 -26.14
N LYS A 856 15.39 -23.98 -26.14
CA LYS A 856 16.14 -24.44 -27.33
C LYS A 856 15.26 -24.49 -28.60
N PRO A 857 15.75 -23.95 -29.74
CA PRO A 857 17.10 -23.41 -29.96
C PRO A 857 17.29 -21.94 -29.56
N LEU A 858 16.28 -21.28 -28.96
CA LEU A 858 16.32 -19.85 -28.64
C LEU A 858 16.99 -19.57 -27.31
N TRP A 859 17.80 -18.50 -27.29
CA TRP A 859 18.51 -18.02 -26.12
C TRP A 859 18.44 -16.49 -26.04
N ALA A 860 18.36 -15.96 -24.82
CA ALA A 860 18.55 -14.55 -24.53
C ALA A 860 19.46 -14.42 -23.30
N ILE A 861 20.60 -13.74 -23.44
CA ILE A 861 21.56 -13.49 -22.36
C ILE A 861 21.45 -12.04 -21.91
N THR A 862 21.25 -11.85 -20.61
CA THR A 862 21.33 -10.55 -19.95
C THR A 862 22.73 -10.35 -19.39
N VAL A 863 23.34 -9.20 -19.67
CA VAL A 863 24.62 -8.75 -19.08
C VAL A 863 24.40 -7.38 -18.45
N ALA A 864 24.46 -7.31 -17.13
CA ALA A 864 24.13 -6.12 -16.35
C ALA A 864 25.25 -5.77 -15.36
N PRO A 865 25.91 -4.61 -15.51
CA PRO A 865 26.90 -4.14 -14.54
C PRO A 865 26.34 -3.79 -13.16
N ARG A 866 27.16 -4.00 -12.13
CA ARG A 866 27.00 -3.52 -10.75
C ARG A 866 28.37 -3.11 -10.22
N PHE A 867 28.41 -2.36 -9.12
CA PHE A 867 29.65 -2.02 -8.43
C PHE A 867 30.67 -1.23 -9.26
N LEU A 868 30.18 -0.22 -9.99
CA LEU A 868 30.96 0.49 -10.99
C LEU A 868 31.95 1.50 -10.40
N THR A 869 31.83 1.87 -9.13
CA THR A 869 32.83 2.74 -8.48
C THR A 869 34.22 2.09 -8.45
N GLY A 870 34.27 0.75 -8.46
CA GLY A 870 35.50 -0.04 -8.54
C GLY A 870 36.00 -0.31 -9.97
N VAL A 871 35.23 0.05 -11.00
CA VAL A 871 35.52 -0.29 -12.41
C VAL A 871 35.94 0.96 -13.20
N VAL A 872 35.19 2.05 -13.08
CA VAL A 872 35.42 3.30 -13.82
C VAL A 872 35.43 4.50 -12.90
N ARG A 873 36.16 5.55 -13.30
CA ARG A 873 36.11 6.86 -12.63
C ARG A 873 34.85 7.62 -13.05
N GLU A 874 34.42 8.57 -12.22
CA GLU A 874 33.36 9.52 -12.58
C GLU A 874 33.69 10.19 -13.93
N GLY A 875 32.71 10.22 -14.83
CA GLY A 875 32.85 10.77 -16.19
C GLY A 875 33.41 9.80 -17.24
N GLN A 876 33.87 8.60 -16.87
CA GLN A 876 34.26 7.54 -17.80
C GLN A 876 33.15 6.50 -17.93
N TYR A 877 32.63 6.30 -19.14
CA TYR A 877 31.59 5.30 -19.38
C TYR A 877 32.12 3.87 -19.17
N PRO A 878 31.29 2.94 -18.64
CA PRO A 878 31.66 1.54 -18.45
C PRO A 878 31.58 0.74 -19.76
N LEU A 879 32.26 1.21 -20.81
CA LEU A 879 32.16 0.68 -22.16
C LEU A 879 33.50 0.15 -22.69
N GLY A 880 33.42 -0.93 -23.47
CA GLY A 880 34.56 -1.45 -24.23
C GLY A 880 35.53 -2.33 -23.44
N THR A 881 36.43 -2.97 -24.18
CA THR A 881 37.40 -3.94 -23.65
C THR A 881 38.50 -3.30 -22.80
N GLU A 882 38.84 -2.04 -23.02
CA GLU A 882 39.82 -1.33 -22.19
C GLU A 882 39.34 -1.13 -20.76
N VAL A 883 38.02 -0.95 -20.57
CA VAL A 883 37.41 -0.80 -19.24
C VAL A 883 37.25 -2.15 -18.56
N TRP A 884 36.68 -3.12 -19.27
CA TRP A 884 36.32 -4.42 -18.70
C TRP A 884 37.48 -5.41 -18.65
N ASP A 885 38.64 -5.07 -19.21
CA ASP A 885 39.87 -5.85 -19.14
C ASP A 885 39.63 -7.31 -19.63
N ASP A 886 40.09 -8.32 -18.89
CA ASP A 886 39.88 -9.73 -19.17
C ASP A 886 38.50 -10.28 -18.71
N THR A 887 37.54 -9.42 -18.37
CA THR A 887 36.24 -9.84 -17.84
C THR A 887 35.37 -10.48 -18.93
N HIS A 888 34.92 -11.70 -18.68
CA HIS A 888 34.14 -12.50 -19.63
C HIS A 888 33.11 -13.37 -18.93
N ILE A 889 32.10 -13.79 -19.69
CA ILE A 889 31.09 -14.76 -19.26
C ILE A 889 31.35 -16.13 -19.89
N ILE A 890 31.06 -17.20 -19.15
CA ILE A 890 31.15 -18.58 -19.63
C ILE A 890 29.82 -18.98 -20.24
N LEU A 891 29.80 -19.24 -21.55
CA LEU A 891 28.57 -19.59 -22.24
C LEU A 891 28.10 -21.01 -21.85
N PRO A 892 26.80 -21.20 -21.57
CA PRO A 892 26.25 -22.52 -21.28
C PRO A 892 26.45 -23.52 -22.43
N ALA A 893 26.48 -24.81 -22.10
CA ALA A 893 26.64 -25.86 -23.09
C ALA A 893 25.49 -25.85 -24.12
N GLY A 894 25.83 -25.75 -25.41
CA GLY A 894 24.85 -25.68 -26.49
C GLY A 894 24.34 -24.27 -26.81
N ALA A 895 24.89 -23.24 -26.16
CA ALA A 895 24.64 -21.86 -26.52
C ALA A 895 25.19 -21.54 -27.94
N PRO A 896 24.52 -20.66 -28.70
CA PRO A 896 24.95 -20.30 -30.05
C PRO A 896 26.26 -19.50 -30.04
N CYS A 897 26.96 -19.55 -31.18
CA CYS A 897 28.21 -18.82 -31.38
C CYS A 897 27.99 -17.38 -31.92
N VAL A 898 26.78 -17.05 -32.36
CA VAL A 898 26.43 -15.75 -32.94
C VAL A 898 25.26 -15.18 -32.16
N TRP A 899 25.42 -13.92 -31.74
CA TRP A 899 24.46 -13.20 -30.91
C TRP A 899 24.19 -11.84 -31.53
N ASN A 900 22.95 -11.38 -31.44
CA ASN A 900 22.59 -10.01 -31.75
C ASN A 900 22.29 -9.26 -30.47
N ASN A 901 22.95 -8.12 -30.27
CA ASN A 901 22.63 -7.22 -29.18
C ASN A 901 21.36 -6.47 -29.54
N ALA A 902 20.25 -6.81 -28.88
CA ALA A 902 18.94 -6.23 -29.16
C ALA A 902 18.86 -4.72 -28.92
N ILE A 903 19.73 -4.17 -28.07
CA ILE A 903 19.75 -2.74 -27.75
C ILE A 903 20.49 -1.96 -28.83
N THR A 904 21.63 -2.47 -29.31
CA THR A 904 22.53 -1.74 -30.22
C THR A 904 22.43 -2.18 -31.68
N GLY A 905 21.84 -3.34 -31.95
CA GLY A 905 21.81 -3.99 -33.27
C GLY A 905 23.14 -4.65 -33.67
N GLU A 906 24.17 -4.62 -32.82
CA GLU A 906 25.48 -5.18 -33.13
C GLU A 906 25.47 -6.72 -33.05
N THR A 907 26.14 -7.37 -34.01
CA THR A 907 26.36 -8.82 -33.98
C THR A 907 27.68 -9.16 -33.30
N LEU A 908 27.64 -10.08 -32.34
CA LEU A 908 28.79 -10.60 -31.62
C LEU A 908 29.03 -12.07 -32.00
N LYS A 909 30.30 -12.42 -32.18
CA LYS A 909 30.74 -13.81 -32.38
C LYS A 909 31.49 -14.26 -31.15
N SER A 910 31.11 -15.42 -30.65
CA SER A 910 31.69 -16.03 -29.45
C SER A 910 31.85 -17.53 -29.66
N SER A 911 32.65 -18.17 -28.81
CA SER A 911 32.80 -19.63 -28.82
C SER A 911 32.28 -20.22 -27.51
N GLN A 912 33.16 -20.48 -26.54
CA GLN A 912 32.79 -20.92 -25.19
C GLN A 912 32.76 -19.78 -24.18
N VAL A 913 33.38 -18.65 -24.53
CA VAL A 913 33.45 -17.44 -23.69
C VAL A 913 33.00 -16.25 -24.51
N LEU A 914 32.39 -15.28 -23.83
CA LEU A 914 31.98 -14.01 -24.43
C LEU A 914 32.54 -12.86 -23.60
N SER A 915 33.25 -11.94 -24.27
CA SER A 915 33.87 -10.77 -23.63
C SER A 915 32.80 -9.78 -23.17
N VAL A 916 32.82 -9.39 -21.90
CA VAL A 916 31.93 -8.35 -21.38
C VAL A 916 32.22 -7.01 -22.04
N GLY A 917 33.51 -6.71 -22.28
CA GLY A 917 33.90 -5.47 -22.97
C GLY A 917 33.41 -5.39 -24.42
N GLU A 918 33.25 -6.53 -25.10
CA GLU A 918 32.63 -6.57 -26.43
C GLU A 918 31.10 -6.44 -26.35
N ALA A 919 30.45 -7.11 -25.38
CA ALA A 919 29.01 -6.97 -25.16
C ALA A 919 28.59 -5.54 -24.83
N LEU A 920 29.41 -4.86 -24.03
CA LEU A 920 29.16 -3.50 -23.53
C LEU A 920 29.98 -2.47 -24.31
N LYS A 921 30.21 -2.72 -25.61
CA LYS A 921 31.03 -1.82 -26.44
C LYS A 921 30.36 -0.46 -26.65
N SER A 922 29.06 -0.46 -26.90
CA SER A 922 28.31 0.72 -27.34
C SER A 922 27.22 1.15 -26.36
N PHE A 923 26.80 0.27 -25.44
CA PHE A 923 25.76 0.56 -24.43
C PHE A 923 26.14 -0.07 -23.07
N PRO A 924 25.79 0.55 -21.92
CA PRO A 924 26.26 0.13 -20.59
C PRO A 924 25.67 -1.21 -20.09
N CYS A 925 24.68 -1.77 -20.75
CA CYS A 925 24.17 -3.12 -20.49
C CYS A 925 23.82 -3.80 -21.82
N ALA A 926 23.67 -5.12 -21.83
CA ALA A 926 23.38 -5.86 -23.06
C ALA A 926 22.30 -6.92 -22.87
N LEU A 927 21.42 -7.01 -23.87
CA LEU A 927 20.53 -8.14 -24.09
C LEU A 927 20.95 -8.82 -25.40
N LEU A 928 21.55 -10.00 -25.31
CA LEU A 928 22.05 -10.75 -26.44
C LEU A 928 21.06 -11.84 -26.81
N VAL A 929 20.47 -11.79 -27.99
CA VAL A 929 19.51 -12.80 -28.48
C VAL A 929 20.11 -13.66 -29.58
N SER A 930 19.76 -14.94 -29.59
CA SER A 930 20.16 -15.88 -30.63
C SER A 930 19.46 -15.58 -31.96
N GLU A 931 20.17 -15.66 -33.08
CA GLU A 931 19.55 -15.57 -34.41
C GLU A 931 18.60 -16.75 -34.69
N ILE A 932 17.37 -16.43 -35.09
CA ILE A 932 16.49 -17.41 -35.74
C ILE A 932 17.03 -17.61 -37.15
N LYS A 933 17.71 -18.74 -37.42
CA LYS A 933 17.79 -19.19 -38.81
C LYS A 933 16.37 -19.53 -39.24
N ALA A 934 15.76 -18.70 -40.09
CA ALA A 934 14.62 -19.13 -40.88
C ALA A 934 15.11 -20.36 -41.68
N GLU A 935 14.61 -21.55 -41.34
CA GLU A 935 14.73 -22.68 -42.25
C GLU A 935 13.95 -22.27 -43.51
N GLY A 936 14.68 -22.08 -44.61
CA GLY A 936 14.19 -21.55 -45.87
C GLY A 936 13.32 -22.49 -46.67
#